data_AF-A0A6I1KFS2-F1
#
_entry.id   AF-A0A6I1KFS2-F1
#
_cell.length_a   1.000
_cell.length_b   1.000
_cell.length_c   1.000
_cell.angle_alpha   90.00
_cell.angle_beta   90.00
_cell.angle_gamma   90.00
#
_symmetry.space_group_name_H-M   'P 1'
#
loop_
_entity.id
_entity.type
_entity.pdbx_description
1 polymer ?
#
loop_
_entity_poly.entity_id
_entity_poly.type
_entity_poly.pdbx_seq_one_letter_code
_entity_poly.pdbx_strand_id
1 'polypeptide(L)'
;MNRSVVNLLVVAMVLMLTPYTVFAQDTHSAGGGYGCGSCHSTHKSLGTLGLYDNTCLSCHKPGSVKQGGRRIQPFSYGDMADPYGTLPDAKYQTSHKWTGPDEVPAAGALPPTNVRLSDTSTPVKAGMLGSISCARCHQINGSKESSVNSAPYLRALNDNDQMCLDCHKPRSTSDVAKGTHPVNINYTSVSKAKPAEYNSRPVNSNPSNPTSAMRLNNGVVLCSTCHGIHYTDSNSRTYDNFSSAVFGRLSTSEGNLLRTDLHGNTAADLNICTNCHRTYDKDANPNGKVANHNGNKLPKKPQNIQCADCHGGHVDYVGANPPANEATPNVYLINRYMNVSSPTGSFRTIRNGKAIIQSTPLAQQNWYKDVNGVCASCHPTLPQSISQHVPSTDTSVCAGCHTHAQGFSASCTGCHGMPPVANVAGGAANGYANSPYNYSASLVFKNESTTPHASHATGTGNYYNFACDECHKGNTHANGQFQQVFIVKTGIIASTGGAIPAYVGTGSGTCNTTYCHSDGAGSYKSPTWALQKDTIINKPGECSACHNLPATSTSHPKHVAGGTTGKSYLCANCHGATVNAANAIIDKTKHVNGTKELAYSGTLGSTSIIGCTSCHNDGKGGAPLIPPQWGVASTGACDACHATNALSTAGHAAHLSLTYGPVLNTQVRPANCQNCHTYTTDVAATHVNGTKEVVYTNCTPCHPNGQPTWVGGQQTTNSWCNSCHTGTLSVIKGITAPNTSLSTTKGHESKAGITGCTTCHDASAAHIIPATKYRLVTALRPNTDINNPCNNCHNNNTPVPVANVKFKNMSTHVTAKGGGQTMECWQCHDLHGTTNNSMIKTKITYLNATTSNWTVSFTNRSTGMVNRVTNRGLCQVCHKTTKYYVKGVPENNHPTGNCFTCHPHNAKGGAFKPAGGCDVCHGYPPVPKSAIRGPASSGPYKGTFGTLNNYTSAKFEDYSGGGGAHLNHVATYAKATDGWSNCNICHDNGNSHRTVTPNSKDWRSGTDGVIGNVTVVLDPRYKFNNTGFIRYSGAKLVNKPAVNKTGSCINVGCHFQPTPSWSNDR
;
A
#
# COMPACT_ATOMS: atom_id res chain seq x y z
N MET A 1 27.52 -94.16 12.93
CA MET A 1 28.26 -93.31 13.91
C MET A 1 27.81 -91.86 13.70
N ASN A 2 27.43 -91.13 14.75
CA ASN A 2 26.72 -89.86 14.61
C ASN A 2 27.64 -88.63 14.53
N ARG A 3 27.35 -87.76 13.55
CA ARG A 3 28.11 -86.52 13.25
C ARG A 3 28.28 -85.58 14.46
N SER A 4 27.34 -85.58 15.41
CA SER A 4 27.39 -84.74 16.62
C SER A 4 28.62 -84.98 17.50
N VAL A 5 29.14 -86.22 17.56
CA VAL A 5 30.28 -86.57 18.43
C VAL A 5 31.59 -86.00 17.86
N VAL A 6 31.77 -86.06 16.54
CA VAL A 6 32.94 -85.49 15.85
C VAL A 6 32.94 -83.96 15.99
N ASN A 7 31.78 -83.32 15.82
CA ASN A 7 31.65 -81.87 15.99
C ASN A 7 31.96 -81.42 17.43
N LEU A 8 31.53 -82.17 18.46
CA LEU A 8 31.89 -81.86 19.85
C LEU A 8 33.41 -81.96 20.09
N LEU A 9 34.07 -83.00 19.58
CA LEU A 9 35.52 -83.18 19.74
C LEU A 9 36.33 -82.08 19.05
N VAL A 10 35.93 -81.66 17.84
CA VAL A 10 36.58 -80.54 17.13
C VAL A 10 36.39 -79.23 17.89
N VAL A 11 35.18 -78.92 18.38
CA VAL A 11 34.93 -77.71 19.17
C VAL A 11 35.69 -77.73 20.51
N ALA A 12 35.76 -78.88 21.18
CA ALA A 12 36.53 -79.04 22.42
C ALA A 12 38.03 -78.83 22.21
N MET A 13 38.62 -79.40 21.15
CA MET A 13 40.04 -79.21 20.83
C MET A 13 40.35 -77.74 20.44
N VAL A 14 39.47 -77.07 19.70
CA VAL A 14 39.62 -75.64 19.39
C VAL A 14 39.55 -74.77 20.65
N LEU A 15 38.69 -75.10 21.61
CA LEU A 15 38.60 -74.39 22.90
C LEU A 15 39.76 -74.68 23.87
N MET A 16 40.41 -75.84 23.76
CA MET A 16 41.58 -76.20 24.58
C MET A 16 42.91 -75.68 24.02
N LEU A 17 42.98 -75.36 22.73
CA LEU A 17 44.21 -74.87 22.06
C LEU A 17 44.34 -73.34 21.99
N THR A 18 43.33 -72.58 22.42
CA THR A 18 43.48 -71.13 22.65
C THR A 18 44.10 -70.87 24.03
N PRO A 19 45.36 -70.40 24.13
CA PRO A 19 45.92 -70.03 25.42
C PRO A 19 45.16 -68.85 26.02
N TYR A 20 44.80 -68.95 27.30
CA TYR A 20 44.21 -67.85 28.08
C TYR A 20 45.27 -66.78 28.42
N THR A 21 45.83 -66.13 27.40
CA THR A 21 46.52 -64.86 27.58
C THR A 21 45.47 -63.77 27.74
N VAL A 22 45.16 -63.43 29.00
CA VAL A 22 44.46 -62.19 29.34
C VAL A 22 45.42 -61.03 29.10
N PHE A 23 45.71 -60.76 27.82
CA PHE A 23 46.27 -59.50 27.40
C PHE A 23 45.26 -58.41 27.74
N ALA A 24 45.58 -57.59 28.74
CA ALA A 24 44.88 -56.34 28.94
C ALA A 24 45.01 -55.53 27.64
N GLN A 25 43.91 -55.43 26.87
CA GLN A 25 43.91 -54.74 25.59
C GLN A 25 43.93 -53.23 25.83
N ASP A 26 45.11 -52.71 26.18
CA ASP A 26 45.42 -51.30 26.05
C ASP A 26 45.18 -50.90 24.58
N THR A 27 44.23 -50.00 24.36
CA THR A 27 43.83 -49.59 23.01
C THR A 27 44.88 -48.71 22.31
N HIS A 28 46.02 -48.45 22.97
CA HIS A 28 47.17 -47.75 22.42
C HIS A 28 48.33 -48.70 22.09
N SER A 29 48.28 -49.97 22.53
CA SER A 29 49.27 -51.00 22.23
C SER A 29 48.77 -51.95 21.13
N ALA A 30 49.63 -52.22 20.14
CA ALA A 30 49.38 -53.17 19.03
C ALA A 30 48.09 -52.91 18.20
N GLY A 31 48.04 -51.77 17.50
CA GLY A 31 47.06 -51.52 16.42
C GLY A 31 46.68 -50.06 16.20
N GLY A 32 46.92 -49.19 17.19
CA GLY A 32 46.49 -47.79 17.20
C GLY A 32 47.47 -46.76 16.62
N GLY A 33 48.59 -47.17 16.03
CA GLY A 33 49.58 -46.28 15.39
C GLY A 33 50.51 -45.51 16.34
N TYR A 34 50.18 -45.40 17.63
CA TYR A 34 51.08 -44.93 18.68
C TYR A 34 51.97 -46.07 19.18
N GLY A 35 53.26 -45.78 19.41
CA GLY A 35 54.20 -46.73 20.02
C GLY A 35 54.64 -46.24 21.40
N CYS A 36 55.34 -47.09 22.17
CA CYS A 36 55.79 -46.72 23.52
C CYS A 36 56.59 -45.40 23.54
N GLY A 37 57.44 -45.17 22.52
CA GLY A 37 58.20 -43.93 22.37
C GLY A 37 57.36 -42.67 22.07
N SER A 38 56.11 -42.81 21.62
CA SER A 38 55.18 -41.67 21.46
C SER A 38 54.72 -41.12 22.81
N CYS A 39 54.59 -41.98 23.82
CA CYS A 39 54.18 -41.60 25.18
C CYS A 39 55.38 -41.38 26.13
N HIS A 40 56.46 -42.14 25.95
CA HIS A 40 57.67 -42.11 26.78
C HIS A 40 58.80 -41.26 26.16
N SER A 41 58.47 -40.12 25.55
CA SER A 41 59.46 -39.17 25.03
C SER A 41 59.90 -38.16 26.10
N THR A 42 61.17 -37.75 26.09
CA THR A 42 61.66 -36.72 27.02
C THR A 42 61.29 -35.33 26.51
N HIS A 43 60.19 -34.78 27.02
CA HIS A 43 59.75 -33.40 26.76
C HIS A 43 60.75 -32.38 27.38
N LYS A 44 61.85 -32.10 26.67
CA LYS A 44 63.00 -31.30 27.17
C LYS A 44 62.73 -29.81 27.45
N SER A 45 61.55 -29.29 27.15
CA SER A 45 61.15 -27.91 27.46
C SER A 45 60.06 -27.90 28.54
N LEU A 46 60.46 -28.02 29.81
CA LEU A 46 59.58 -27.76 30.95
C LEU A 46 59.36 -26.25 31.09
N GLY A 47 58.44 -25.71 30.29
CA GLY A 47 57.94 -24.34 30.47
C GLY A 47 57.19 -24.20 31.79
N THR A 48 57.05 -22.97 32.29
CA THR A 48 56.53 -22.61 33.61
C THR A 48 55.02 -22.88 33.83
N LEU A 49 54.40 -23.71 32.98
CA LEU A 49 52.94 -23.91 32.87
C LEU A 49 52.63 -25.41 32.67
N GLY A 50 52.14 -26.07 33.73
CA GLY A 50 51.54 -27.41 33.68
C GLY A 50 52.50 -28.57 33.38
N LEU A 51 52.97 -29.26 34.43
CA LEU A 51 53.97 -30.34 34.33
C LEU A 51 53.49 -31.63 33.63
N TYR A 52 52.19 -31.81 33.36
CA TYR A 52 51.63 -33.12 32.95
C TYR A 52 50.72 -33.11 31.70
N ASP A 53 50.12 -31.98 31.34
CA ASP A 53 49.05 -31.94 30.32
C ASP A 53 49.57 -31.92 28.87
N ASN A 54 50.82 -31.50 28.66
CA ASN A 54 51.41 -31.32 27.34
C ASN A 54 51.44 -32.62 26.51
N THR A 55 51.64 -33.79 27.14
CA THR A 55 51.58 -35.09 26.46
C THR A 55 50.15 -35.42 26.02
N CYS A 56 49.15 -35.19 26.88
CA CYS A 56 47.73 -35.39 26.55
C CYS A 56 47.30 -34.46 25.39
N LEU A 57 47.60 -33.16 25.50
CA LEU A 57 47.27 -32.16 24.48
C LEU A 57 48.02 -32.39 23.16
N SER A 58 49.18 -33.05 23.15
CA SER A 58 49.89 -33.39 21.91
C SER A 58 49.06 -34.28 20.97
N CYS A 59 48.28 -35.21 21.54
CA CYS A 59 47.29 -36.03 20.85
C CYS A 59 45.95 -35.28 20.72
N HIS A 60 45.47 -34.68 21.80
CA HIS A 60 44.15 -34.05 21.89
C HIS A 60 44.09 -32.59 21.38
N LYS A 61 45.03 -32.13 20.56
CA LYS A 61 44.97 -30.78 19.94
C LYS A 61 43.95 -30.69 18.79
N PRO A 62 43.40 -29.49 18.50
CA PRO A 62 42.67 -29.24 17.26
C PRO A 62 43.52 -29.59 16.03
N GLY A 63 42.89 -30.25 15.04
CA GLY A 63 43.56 -30.68 13.81
C GLY A 63 44.25 -32.07 13.86
N SER A 64 44.27 -32.76 15.01
CA SER A 64 44.75 -34.15 15.07
C SER A 64 43.91 -35.08 14.18
N VAL A 65 44.58 -35.79 13.25
CA VAL A 65 43.93 -36.67 12.26
C VAL A 65 43.52 -38.02 12.85
N LYS A 66 42.43 -38.59 12.34
CA LYS A 66 41.94 -39.92 12.73
C LYS A 66 42.97 -41.01 12.40
N GLN A 67 43.17 -41.96 13.32
CA GLN A 67 43.82 -43.24 13.03
C GLN A 67 42.91 -44.40 13.50
N GLY A 68 43.02 -45.56 12.85
CA GLY A 68 42.26 -46.77 13.22
C GLY A 68 40.73 -46.63 13.20
N GLY A 69 40.19 -45.68 12.44
CA GLY A 69 38.75 -45.39 12.37
C GLY A 69 38.14 -44.68 13.59
N ARG A 70 38.87 -44.56 14.70
CA ARG A 70 38.42 -43.85 15.91
C ARG A 70 38.62 -42.33 15.73
N ARG A 71 37.71 -41.55 16.32
CA ARG A 71 37.74 -40.08 16.27
C ARG A 71 38.46 -39.55 17.53
N ILE A 72 39.55 -38.82 17.33
CA ILE A 72 40.24 -38.09 18.41
C ILE A 72 39.35 -36.93 18.86
N GLN A 73 39.36 -36.65 20.15
CA GLN A 73 38.54 -35.62 20.81
C GLN A 73 39.42 -34.38 21.08
N PRO A 74 39.30 -33.27 20.32
CA PRO A 74 40.21 -32.13 20.44
C PRO A 74 39.81 -31.15 21.57
N PHE A 75 40.78 -30.68 22.35
CA PHE A 75 40.65 -29.63 23.36
C PHE A 75 41.69 -28.53 23.10
N SER A 76 41.34 -27.28 23.37
CA SER A 76 42.25 -26.13 23.41
C SER A 76 42.26 -25.48 24.79
N TYR A 77 43.23 -24.62 25.08
CA TYR A 77 43.26 -23.85 26.33
C TYR A 77 41.99 -22.99 26.53
N GLY A 78 41.42 -22.46 25.45
CA GLY A 78 40.17 -21.69 25.46
C GLY A 78 38.88 -22.51 25.64
N ASP A 79 39.00 -23.84 25.78
CA ASP A 79 37.89 -24.73 26.15
C ASP A 79 37.81 -25.00 27.66
N MET A 80 38.76 -24.53 28.47
CA MET A 80 38.65 -24.66 29.94
C MET A 80 37.54 -23.77 30.50
N ALA A 81 36.80 -24.32 31.46
CA ALA A 81 35.81 -23.59 32.25
C ALA A 81 36.47 -22.51 33.10
N ASP A 82 35.96 -21.29 32.95
CA ASP A 82 36.44 -20.10 33.64
C ASP A 82 35.28 -19.13 33.96
N PRO A 83 34.28 -19.55 34.77
CA PRO A 83 33.13 -18.71 35.14
C PRO A 83 33.50 -17.52 36.06
N TYR A 84 34.79 -17.32 36.33
CA TYR A 84 35.35 -16.25 37.16
C TYR A 84 36.29 -15.30 36.39
N GLY A 85 36.49 -15.49 35.07
CA GLY A 85 37.27 -14.58 34.23
C GLY A 85 38.77 -14.53 34.55
N THR A 86 39.38 -15.67 34.87
CA THR A 86 40.83 -15.81 35.16
C THR A 86 41.69 -16.14 33.93
N LEU A 87 41.09 -16.42 32.77
CA LEU A 87 41.78 -16.80 31.53
C LEU A 87 41.53 -15.76 30.40
N PRO A 88 42.58 -15.18 29.77
CA PRO A 88 42.40 -14.14 28.75
C PRO A 88 41.85 -14.64 27.41
N ASP A 89 42.12 -15.91 27.04
CA ASP A 89 41.75 -16.50 25.74
C ASP A 89 40.55 -17.48 25.83
N ALA A 90 39.67 -17.29 26.82
CA ALA A 90 38.51 -18.17 27.05
C ALA A 90 37.44 -18.02 25.94
N LYS A 91 37.39 -18.97 24.99
CA LYS A 91 36.58 -18.86 23.76
C LYS A 91 35.26 -19.63 23.77
N TYR A 92 35.26 -20.87 24.28
CA TYR A 92 34.06 -21.72 24.32
C TYR A 92 33.83 -22.35 25.71
N GLN A 93 34.89 -22.54 26.49
CA GLN A 93 34.80 -23.00 27.89
C GLN A 93 34.04 -24.34 28.09
N THR A 94 34.09 -25.25 27.11
CA THR A 94 33.22 -26.45 27.10
C THR A 94 33.76 -27.67 27.88
N SER A 95 34.88 -27.53 28.58
CA SER A 95 35.51 -28.59 29.39
C SER A 95 35.80 -28.13 30.82
N HIS A 96 35.79 -29.06 31.78
CA HIS A 96 36.26 -28.77 33.14
C HIS A 96 37.70 -28.26 33.10
N LYS A 97 38.02 -27.29 33.96
CA LYS A 97 39.37 -26.74 34.07
C LYS A 97 40.35 -27.87 34.40
N TRP A 98 41.45 -27.94 33.67
CA TRP A 98 42.48 -28.99 33.79
C TRP A 98 43.88 -28.42 34.02
N THR A 99 43.99 -27.14 34.42
CA THR A 99 45.24 -26.58 34.93
C THR A 99 44.99 -25.51 35.99
N GLY A 100 45.97 -25.27 36.86
CA GLY A 100 45.86 -24.42 38.05
C GLY A 100 45.74 -25.22 39.36
N PRO A 101 45.44 -24.56 40.50
CA PRO A 101 45.32 -25.21 41.80
C PRO A 101 44.09 -26.13 41.92
N ASP A 102 44.14 -27.09 42.84
CA ASP A 102 43.00 -27.96 43.22
C ASP A 102 42.15 -27.39 44.35
N GLU A 103 42.72 -26.53 45.21
CA GLU A 103 41.95 -25.68 46.10
C GLU A 103 41.51 -24.39 45.39
N VAL A 104 40.20 -24.26 45.15
CA VAL A 104 39.59 -23.06 44.57
C VAL A 104 38.30 -22.75 45.34
N PRO A 105 38.36 -21.93 46.40
CA PRO A 105 37.20 -21.62 47.25
C PRO A 105 36.00 -21.04 46.48
N ALA A 106 36.25 -20.30 45.39
CA ALA A 106 35.20 -19.79 44.51
C ALA A 106 34.35 -20.88 43.85
N ALA A 107 34.99 -21.98 43.44
CA ALA A 107 34.35 -23.15 42.85
C ALA A 107 33.84 -24.15 43.90
N GLY A 108 33.94 -23.83 45.20
CA GLY A 108 33.73 -24.78 46.29
C GLY A 108 34.65 -26.00 46.19
N ALA A 109 35.85 -25.85 45.60
CA ALA A 109 36.78 -26.94 45.34
C ALA A 109 37.86 -27.01 46.42
N LEU A 110 38.11 -28.24 46.91
CA LEU A 110 39.15 -28.58 47.89
C LEU A 110 40.00 -29.74 47.34
N PRO A 111 41.23 -29.94 47.85
CA PRO A 111 42.04 -31.09 47.48
C PRO A 111 41.29 -32.44 47.67
N PRO A 112 41.37 -33.36 46.70
CA PRO A 112 40.75 -34.68 46.80
C PRO A 112 41.40 -35.54 47.89
N THR A 113 40.56 -36.27 48.62
CA THR A 113 40.92 -37.19 49.70
C THR A 113 41.01 -38.64 49.23
N ASN A 114 40.43 -38.97 48.06
CA ASN A 114 40.50 -40.30 47.47
C ASN A 114 41.97 -40.63 47.12
N VAL A 115 42.50 -41.70 47.72
CA VAL A 115 43.89 -42.15 47.58
C VAL A 115 44.35 -42.43 46.13
N ARG A 116 43.43 -42.53 45.16
CA ARG A 116 43.74 -42.67 43.73
C ARG A 116 43.90 -41.34 43.00
N LEU A 117 43.49 -40.24 43.62
CA LEU A 117 43.58 -38.85 43.15
C LEU A 117 44.61 -38.01 43.95
N SER A 118 45.00 -38.50 45.13
CA SER A 118 46.03 -37.94 46.02
C SER A 118 47.27 -38.86 46.19
N ASP A 119 47.41 -39.86 45.31
CA ASP A 119 48.49 -40.85 45.30
C ASP A 119 49.88 -40.18 45.19
N THR A 120 50.78 -40.46 46.13
CA THR A 120 52.15 -39.92 46.16
C THR A 120 53.23 -40.96 45.81
N SER A 121 52.86 -42.18 45.41
CA SER A 121 53.77 -43.33 45.39
C SER A 121 54.90 -43.27 44.35
N THR A 122 54.94 -42.25 43.49
CA THR A 122 56.07 -41.98 42.59
C THR A 122 56.25 -40.46 42.44
N PRO A 123 57.45 -39.96 42.06
CA PRO A 123 57.68 -38.52 41.85
C PRO A 123 56.73 -37.89 40.82
N VAL A 124 56.32 -38.66 39.80
CA VAL A 124 55.37 -38.23 38.76
C VAL A 124 53.97 -38.00 39.34
N LYS A 125 53.54 -38.80 40.32
CA LYS A 125 52.24 -38.60 41.00
C LYS A 125 52.32 -37.54 42.10
N ALA A 126 53.42 -37.51 42.85
CA ALA A 126 53.64 -36.53 43.92
C ALA A 126 53.60 -35.07 43.42
N GLY A 127 54.06 -34.80 42.19
CA GLY A 127 53.94 -33.49 41.56
C GLY A 127 52.52 -33.12 41.08
N MET A 128 51.54 -34.04 41.14
CA MET A 128 50.12 -33.75 40.89
C MET A 128 49.39 -33.23 42.14
N LEU A 129 50.06 -33.13 43.29
CA LEU A 129 49.52 -32.46 44.48
C LEU A 129 49.40 -30.95 44.23
N GLY A 130 48.42 -30.31 44.88
CA GLY A 130 48.23 -28.86 44.79
C GLY A 130 47.78 -28.34 43.42
N SER A 131 47.49 -29.23 42.45
CA SER A 131 47.15 -28.83 41.08
C SER A 131 46.24 -29.81 40.35
N ILE A 132 45.39 -29.29 39.47
CA ILE A 132 44.55 -30.10 38.57
C ILE A 132 45.25 -30.34 37.23
N SER A 133 45.09 -31.55 36.69
CA SER A 133 45.62 -31.97 35.38
C SER A 133 44.79 -33.10 34.79
N CYS A 134 44.85 -33.27 33.47
CA CYS A 134 44.27 -34.41 32.74
C CYS A 134 44.72 -35.74 33.37
N ALA A 135 46.00 -35.81 33.72
CA ALA A 135 46.64 -36.96 34.32
C ALA A 135 46.21 -37.24 35.78
N ARG A 136 45.55 -36.30 36.48
CA ARG A 136 44.98 -36.53 37.81
C ARG A 136 43.59 -37.14 37.76
N CYS A 137 42.80 -36.86 36.71
CA CYS A 137 41.49 -37.49 36.50
C CYS A 137 41.60 -38.85 35.79
N HIS A 138 42.51 -38.98 34.81
CA HIS A 138 42.63 -40.17 33.97
C HIS A 138 43.94 -40.95 34.19
N GLN A 139 43.89 -42.28 33.99
CA GLN A 139 45.02 -43.19 33.99
C GLN A 139 45.04 -44.00 32.69
N ILE A 140 45.77 -43.49 31.69
CA ILE A 140 45.97 -44.17 30.40
C ILE A 140 46.66 -45.55 30.55
N ASN A 141 47.56 -45.70 31.53
CA ASN A 141 48.23 -46.96 31.86
C ASN A 141 47.38 -47.81 32.85
N GLY A 142 46.09 -47.95 32.58
CA GLY A 142 45.14 -48.59 33.50
C GLY A 142 44.04 -49.35 32.77
N SER A 143 43.22 -50.10 33.52
CA SER A 143 42.00 -50.70 32.98
C SER A 143 41.01 -49.61 32.54
N LYS A 144 40.31 -49.85 31.42
CA LYS A 144 39.23 -48.95 30.93
C LYS A 144 38.16 -48.72 32.00
N GLU A 145 37.75 -49.78 32.68
CA GLU A 145 36.93 -49.80 33.89
C GLU A 145 37.27 -51.03 34.74
N SER A 146 36.92 -51.01 36.03
CA SER A 146 37.11 -52.10 36.99
C SER A 146 36.24 -51.87 38.25
N SER A 147 36.33 -52.77 39.24
CA SER A 147 35.72 -52.59 40.56
C SER A 147 36.28 -51.40 41.37
N VAL A 148 37.32 -50.71 40.87
CA VAL A 148 37.94 -49.55 41.54
C VAL A 148 38.07 -48.32 40.63
N ASN A 149 37.67 -48.40 39.35
CA ASN A 149 37.76 -47.29 38.41
C ASN A 149 36.69 -47.29 37.30
N SER A 150 36.17 -46.13 36.93
CA SER A 150 35.10 -45.99 35.93
C SER A 150 35.60 -45.62 34.52
N ALA A 151 34.82 -45.95 33.49
CA ALA A 151 35.16 -45.59 32.12
C ALA A 151 34.91 -44.10 31.79
N PRO A 152 35.69 -43.52 30.85
CA PRO A 152 36.86 -44.10 30.19
C PRO A 152 38.16 -43.80 30.98
N TYR A 153 38.79 -44.85 31.51
CA TYR A 153 40.12 -44.74 32.16
C TYR A 153 40.20 -43.68 33.27
N LEU A 154 39.14 -43.46 34.05
CA LEU A 154 39.21 -42.59 35.22
C LEU A 154 40.08 -43.25 36.30
N ARG A 155 40.62 -42.46 37.24
CA ARG A 155 41.44 -43.00 38.35
C ARG A 155 40.65 -43.64 39.48
N ALA A 156 39.40 -43.23 39.68
CA ALA A 156 38.52 -43.72 40.73
C ALA A 156 37.18 -44.18 40.14
N LEU A 157 36.36 -44.82 40.97
CA LEU A 157 34.93 -44.96 40.69
C LEU A 157 34.30 -43.57 40.62
N ASN A 158 33.45 -43.38 39.61
CA ASN A 158 32.59 -42.19 39.45
C ASN A 158 31.20 -42.61 38.92
N ASP A 159 30.74 -43.79 39.32
CA ASP A 159 29.42 -44.34 39.00
C ASP A 159 28.29 -43.65 39.78
N ASN A 160 28.61 -42.88 40.82
CA ASN A 160 27.72 -42.01 41.59
C ASN A 160 28.45 -40.69 41.96
N ASP A 161 29.14 -40.08 40.99
CA ASP A 161 29.82 -38.77 41.12
C ASP A 161 30.88 -38.64 42.22
N GLN A 162 31.46 -39.76 42.68
CA GLN A 162 32.38 -39.76 43.83
C GLN A 162 33.64 -38.89 43.63
N MET A 163 34.12 -38.68 42.39
CA MET A 163 35.21 -37.74 42.11
C MET A 163 34.75 -36.28 42.21
N CYS A 164 33.54 -35.97 41.71
CA CYS A 164 32.94 -34.64 41.82
C CYS A 164 32.68 -34.27 43.28
N LEU A 165 32.13 -35.20 44.07
CA LEU A 165 31.81 -35.00 45.49
C LEU A 165 33.06 -34.95 46.37
N ASP A 166 34.18 -35.57 45.97
CA ASP A 166 35.47 -35.41 46.65
C ASP A 166 36.17 -34.09 46.30
N CYS A 167 36.23 -33.67 45.03
CA CYS A 167 36.78 -32.34 44.73
C CYS A 167 35.90 -31.21 45.29
N HIS A 168 34.57 -31.30 45.16
CA HIS A 168 33.63 -30.27 45.61
C HIS A 168 32.92 -30.64 46.93
N LYS A 169 33.67 -31.20 47.90
CA LYS A 169 33.17 -31.58 49.25
C LYS A 169 32.23 -30.54 49.90
N PRO A 170 32.52 -29.22 49.90
CA PRO A 170 31.62 -28.18 50.44
C PRO A 170 30.21 -28.17 49.83
N ARG A 171 30.05 -28.63 48.58
CA ARG A 171 28.78 -28.67 47.86
C ARG A 171 28.01 -29.99 48.02
N SER A 172 28.61 -30.99 48.67
CA SER A 172 28.01 -32.30 48.96
C SER A 172 27.05 -32.25 50.16
N THR A 173 25.91 -31.57 50.00
CA THR A 173 24.92 -31.37 51.07
C THR A 173 23.47 -31.44 50.56
N SER A 174 22.54 -31.71 51.47
CA SER A 174 21.09 -31.69 51.26
C SER A 174 20.43 -30.35 51.66
N ASP A 175 21.17 -29.44 52.29
CA ASP A 175 20.68 -28.19 52.87
C ASP A 175 20.97 -26.96 51.97
N VAL A 176 19.90 -26.33 51.47
CA VAL A 176 19.96 -25.10 50.65
C VAL A 176 20.60 -23.91 51.38
N ALA A 177 20.56 -23.87 52.72
CA ALA A 177 21.13 -22.78 53.50
C ALA A 177 22.67 -22.79 53.53
N LYS A 178 23.31 -23.83 52.98
CA LYS A 178 24.76 -23.88 52.73
C LYS A 178 25.17 -23.17 51.43
N GLY A 179 24.22 -22.59 50.68
CA GLY A 179 24.51 -21.85 49.45
C GLY A 179 24.79 -22.75 48.24
N THR A 180 24.21 -23.94 48.20
CA THR A 180 24.33 -24.87 47.07
C THR A 180 23.03 -25.64 46.85
N HIS A 181 22.72 -25.98 45.61
CA HIS A 181 21.60 -26.87 45.31
C HIS A 181 21.80 -28.24 45.95
N PRO A 182 20.77 -28.85 46.58
CA PRO A 182 20.85 -30.17 47.17
C PRO A 182 21.27 -31.25 46.17
N VAL A 183 22.19 -32.12 46.61
CA VAL A 183 22.66 -33.32 45.91
C VAL A 183 22.56 -34.55 46.81
N ASN A 184 22.70 -35.74 46.23
CA ASN A 184 22.45 -37.03 46.88
C ASN A 184 20.98 -37.19 47.36
N ILE A 185 20.04 -36.53 46.67
CA ILE A 185 18.60 -36.57 46.96
C ILE A 185 17.88 -37.52 46.00
N ASN A 186 17.08 -38.45 46.53
CA ASN A 186 16.19 -39.28 45.69
C ASN A 186 15.05 -38.43 45.10
N TYR A 187 15.23 -37.99 43.84
CA TYR A 187 14.28 -37.15 43.14
C TYR A 187 12.90 -37.80 43.00
N THR A 188 12.85 -39.12 42.80
CA THR A 188 11.60 -39.86 42.59
C THR A 188 10.74 -39.88 43.84
N SER A 189 11.34 -39.86 45.03
CA SER A 189 10.62 -39.69 46.30
C SER A 189 10.11 -38.26 46.48
N VAL A 190 10.92 -37.25 46.16
CA VAL A 190 10.54 -35.83 46.27
C VAL A 190 9.41 -35.47 45.30
N SER A 191 9.48 -35.88 44.04
CA SER A 191 8.47 -35.56 43.03
C SER A 191 7.13 -36.26 43.28
N LYS A 192 7.15 -37.46 43.86
CA LYS A 192 5.94 -38.16 44.34
C LYS A 192 5.32 -37.50 45.58
N ALA A 193 6.14 -37.02 46.52
CA ALA A 193 5.65 -36.34 47.71
C ALA A 193 5.11 -34.92 47.42
N LYS A 194 5.59 -34.28 46.36
CA LYS A 194 5.27 -32.88 46.00
C LYS A 194 4.94 -32.70 44.50
N PRO A 195 3.93 -33.39 43.94
CA PRO A 195 3.65 -33.39 42.50
C PRO A 195 3.16 -32.05 41.94
N ALA A 196 2.75 -31.11 42.79
CA ALA A 196 2.43 -29.73 42.40
C ALA A 196 3.68 -28.84 42.21
N GLU A 197 4.77 -29.14 42.93
CA GLU A 197 6.02 -28.36 42.97
C GLU A 197 7.10 -28.92 42.02
N TYR A 198 7.02 -30.21 41.66
CA TYR A 198 8.06 -30.91 40.88
C TYR A 198 7.45 -31.72 39.73
N ASN A 199 8.19 -31.81 38.62
CA ASN A 199 7.88 -32.73 37.54
C ASN A 199 8.15 -34.16 37.99
N SER A 200 7.30 -35.13 37.62
CA SER A 200 7.42 -36.54 38.04
C SER A 200 8.77 -37.17 37.64
N ARG A 201 9.34 -36.68 36.53
CA ARG A 201 10.71 -36.90 36.05
C ARG A 201 11.24 -35.53 35.58
N PRO A 202 12.56 -35.28 35.57
CA PRO A 202 13.10 -34.10 34.90
C PRO A 202 12.67 -34.10 33.43
N VAL A 203 12.22 -32.94 32.95
CA VAL A 203 11.92 -32.73 31.53
C VAL A 203 13.25 -32.50 30.78
N ASN A 204 13.21 -32.52 29.45
CA ASN A 204 14.32 -32.11 28.60
C ASN A 204 13.86 -30.95 27.71
N SER A 205 14.61 -29.84 27.72
CA SER A 205 14.37 -28.67 26.86
C SER A 205 14.41 -29.01 25.37
N ASN A 206 15.19 -30.02 24.96
CA ASN A 206 15.22 -30.51 23.59
C ASN A 206 15.29 -32.05 23.54
N PRO A 207 14.15 -32.75 23.35
CA PRO A 207 14.11 -34.22 23.24
C PRO A 207 15.01 -34.80 22.12
N SER A 208 15.30 -34.02 21.07
CA SER A 208 16.21 -34.41 19.98
C SER A 208 17.70 -34.29 20.34
N ASN A 209 18.03 -33.74 21.52
CA ASN A 209 19.36 -33.70 22.09
C ASN A 209 19.42 -34.52 23.41
N PRO A 210 19.87 -35.80 23.36
CA PRO A 210 19.94 -36.66 24.54
C PRO A 210 21.06 -36.34 25.55
N THR A 211 21.97 -35.40 25.27
CA THR A 211 22.97 -34.94 26.25
C THR A 211 22.48 -33.75 27.07
N SER A 212 21.48 -33.00 26.57
CA SER A 212 20.81 -31.92 27.30
C SER A 212 19.78 -32.38 28.35
N ALA A 213 19.35 -33.65 28.30
CA ALA A 213 18.51 -34.24 29.34
C ALA A 213 19.22 -34.27 30.70
N MET A 214 18.57 -33.77 31.75
CA MET A 214 19.07 -33.83 33.13
C MET A 214 19.05 -35.29 33.63
N ARG A 215 20.22 -35.88 33.85
CA ARG A 215 20.35 -37.32 34.11
C ARG A 215 20.32 -37.64 35.61
N LEU A 216 19.21 -38.21 36.08
CA LEU A 216 19.14 -38.84 37.39
C LEU A 216 19.90 -40.17 37.37
N ASN A 217 20.76 -40.39 38.35
CA ASN A 217 21.51 -41.64 38.48
C ASN A 217 20.87 -42.49 39.58
N ASN A 218 20.41 -43.70 39.25
CA ASN A 218 19.58 -44.54 40.15
C ASN A 218 18.35 -43.79 40.77
N GLY A 219 17.85 -42.74 40.10
CA GLY A 219 16.77 -41.87 40.59
C GLY A 219 17.21 -40.74 41.53
N VAL A 220 18.52 -40.58 41.75
CA VAL A 220 19.16 -39.58 42.62
C VAL A 220 19.63 -38.36 41.81
N VAL A 221 19.54 -37.17 42.40
CA VAL A 221 20.16 -35.92 41.90
C VAL A 221 21.62 -35.88 42.33
N LEU A 222 22.54 -35.78 41.36
CA LEU A 222 23.98 -35.63 41.58
C LEU A 222 24.52 -34.43 40.76
N CYS A 223 25.80 -34.10 40.89
CA CYS A 223 26.43 -33.00 40.15
C CYS A 223 26.24 -33.16 38.62
N SER A 224 26.45 -34.37 38.12
CA SER A 224 26.31 -34.77 36.72
C SER A 224 24.85 -34.89 36.25
N THR A 225 23.86 -34.70 37.12
CA THR A 225 22.47 -34.43 36.71
C THR A 225 22.36 -33.07 36.02
N CYS A 226 23.05 -32.06 36.56
CA CYS A 226 23.03 -30.67 36.08
C CYS A 226 24.19 -30.36 35.12
N HIS A 227 25.40 -30.85 35.44
CA HIS A 227 26.62 -30.55 34.69
C HIS A 227 27.03 -31.66 33.71
N GLY A 228 27.71 -31.25 32.65
CA GLY A 228 28.63 -32.10 31.88
C GLY A 228 30.09 -31.74 32.21
N ILE A 229 31.04 -32.49 31.65
CA ILE A 229 32.47 -32.39 31.99
C ILE A 229 33.32 -32.02 30.76
N HIS A 230 32.92 -32.47 29.56
CA HIS A 230 33.61 -32.22 28.29
C HIS A 230 32.58 -31.91 27.18
N TYR A 231 32.96 -31.08 26.21
CA TYR A 231 32.12 -30.60 25.09
C TYR A 231 30.74 -30.07 25.51
N THR A 232 30.65 -29.54 26.72
CA THR A 232 29.38 -29.13 27.34
C THR A 232 29.23 -27.62 27.23
N ASP A 233 28.28 -27.16 26.41
CA ASP A 233 28.15 -25.77 25.99
C ASP A 233 26.89 -25.05 26.54
N SER A 234 26.28 -25.57 27.61
CA SER A 234 25.18 -24.91 28.35
C SER A 234 23.94 -24.55 27.50
N ASN A 235 23.68 -25.30 26.41
CA ASN A 235 22.67 -24.94 25.40
C ASN A 235 21.94 -26.18 24.86
N SER A 236 20.62 -26.24 25.01
CA SER A 236 19.86 -27.43 24.57
C SER A 236 19.66 -27.52 23.06
N ARG A 237 19.86 -26.42 22.32
CA ARG A 237 19.52 -26.30 20.89
C ARG A 237 20.61 -26.78 19.95
N THR A 238 21.81 -27.03 20.46
CA THR A 238 22.86 -27.70 19.70
C THR A 238 22.50 -29.19 19.55
N TYR A 239 23.26 -29.93 18.75
CA TYR A 239 23.15 -31.40 18.70
C TYR A 239 23.73 -31.99 20.00
N ASP A 240 23.82 -33.33 20.10
CA ASP A 240 24.60 -33.93 21.17
C ASP A 240 26.01 -33.30 21.23
N ASN A 241 26.54 -33.16 22.45
CA ASN A 241 27.79 -32.46 22.76
C ASN A 241 28.94 -32.80 21.77
N PHE A 242 29.05 -34.07 21.37
CA PHE A 242 30.09 -34.55 20.48
C PHE A 242 29.81 -34.20 19.01
N SER A 243 28.59 -34.40 18.51
CA SER A 243 28.22 -33.94 17.16
C SER A 243 28.36 -32.42 17.01
N SER A 244 27.98 -31.66 18.04
CA SER A 244 28.15 -30.21 18.09
C SER A 244 29.62 -29.79 17.98
N ALA A 245 30.53 -30.48 18.68
CA ALA A 245 31.97 -30.29 18.53
C ALA A 245 32.45 -30.62 17.10
N VAL A 246 32.05 -31.78 16.57
CA VAL A 246 32.45 -32.27 15.23
C VAL A 246 31.98 -31.36 14.09
N PHE A 247 30.81 -30.73 14.22
CA PHE A 247 30.27 -29.82 13.21
C PHE A 247 30.62 -28.34 13.45
N GLY A 248 31.43 -28.01 14.46
CA GLY A 248 31.80 -26.63 14.78
C GLY A 248 30.61 -25.77 15.24
N ARG A 249 29.64 -26.39 15.95
CA ARG A 249 28.37 -25.79 16.39
C ARG A 249 28.23 -25.64 17.91
N LEU A 250 29.31 -25.85 18.67
CA LEU A 250 29.33 -25.53 20.10
C LEU A 250 29.12 -24.02 20.31
N SER A 251 28.29 -23.69 21.29
CA SER A 251 28.22 -22.35 21.88
C SER A 251 29.28 -22.18 22.99
N THR A 252 29.29 -21.02 23.65
CA THR A 252 30.08 -20.85 24.88
C THR A 252 29.29 -21.40 26.06
N SER A 253 29.94 -22.19 26.93
CA SER A 253 29.31 -22.67 28.18
C SER A 253 29.25 -21.60 29.28
N GLU A 254 29.96 -20.48 29.06
CA GLU A 254 30.29 -19.44 30.05
C GLU A 254 31.02 -19.97 31.29
N GLY A 255 31.64 -21.16 31.16
CA GLY A 255 32.35 -21.85 32.24
C GLY A 255 31.43 -22.62 33.19
N ASN A 256 30.12 -22.57 32.98
CA ASN A 256 29.13 -23.21 33.84
C ASN A 256 28.94 -24.71 33.55
N LEU A 257 29.34 -25.17 32.35
CA LEU A 257 29.29 -26.57 31.91
C LEU A 257 27.93 -27.25 32.15
N LEU A 258 26.83 -26.57 31.86
CA LEU A 258 25.49 -27.09 32.11
C LEU A 258 25.04 -28.00 30.96
N ARG A 259 24.22 -29.02 31.27
CA ARG A 259 23.64 -29.88 30.23
C ARG A 259 22.66 -29.12 29.32
N THR A 260 21.92 -28.19 29.90
CA THR A 260 20.80 -27.49 29.27
C THR A 260 20.90 -26.00 29.56
N ASP A 261 20.02 -25.21 28.94
CA ASP A 261 20.03 -23.75 29.03
C ASP A 261 19.89 -23.29 30.49
N LEU A 262 20.82 -22.43 30.95
CA LEU A 262 20.70 -21.74 32.25
C LEU A 262 19.42 -20.88 32.29
N HIS A 263 19.13 -20.23 31.16
CA HIS A 263 18.03 -19.29 30.96
C HIS A 263 17.42 -19.57 29.57
N GLY A 264 16.10 -19.75 29.50
CA GLY A 264 15.37 -20.02 28.24
C GLY A 264 15.33 -18.80 27.32
N ASN A 265 14.82 -18.92 26.09
CA ASN A 265 14.62 -17.73 25.23
C ASN A 265 13.61 -16.76 25.86
N THR A 266 12.56 -17.33 26.46
CA THR A 266 11.43 -16.65 27.08
C THR A 266 11.14 -17.25 28.46
N ALA A 267 10.46 -16.49 29.31
CA ALA A 267 10.03 -16.91 30.64
C ALA A 267 9.02 -18.09 30.67
N ALA A 268 8.59 -18.60 29.52
CA ALA A 268 7.78 -19.82 29.40
C ALA A 268 8.60 -21.06 28.99
N ASP A 269 9.85 -20.89 28.55
CA ASP A 269 10.70 -21.98 28.08
C ASP A 269 11.27 -22.83 29.23
N LEU A 270 11.70 -24.05 28.89
CA LEU A 270 12.40 -24.93 29.82
C LEU A 270 13.86 -24.50 30.00
N ASN A 271 14.22 -24.16 31.23
CA ASN A 271 15.58 -23.88 31.67
C ASN A 271 16.02 -24.92 32.71
N ILE A 272 17.27 -24.85 33.19
CA ILE A 272 17.82 -25.82 34.14
C ILE A 272 17.00 -25.98 35.44
N CYS A 273 16.32 -24.92 35.90
CA CYS A 273 15.42 -24.98 37.05
C CYS A 273 14.07 -25.62 36.68
N THR A 274 13.42 -25.14 35.61
CA THR A 274 12.03 -25.52 35.26
C THR A 274 11.90 -26.90 34.60
N ASN A 275 13.02 -27.54 34.23
CA ASN A 275 13.03 -28.96 33.88
C ASN A 275 12.69 -29.84 35.11
N CYS A 276 13.09 -29.46 36.32
CA CYS A 276 12.74 -30.18 37.56
C CYS A 276 11.55 -29.54 38.30
N HIS A 277 11.59 -28.22 38.51
CA HIS A 277 10.60 -27.48 39.29
C HIS A 277 9.41 -27.04 38.44
N ARG A 278 8.20 -27.10 39.00
CA ARG A 278 6.96 -26.65 38.35
C ARG A 278 6.67 -25.19 38.70
N THR A 279 6.54 -24.36 37.67
CA THR A 279 6.09 -22.97 37.79
C THR A 279 4.57 -22.86 37.62
N TYR A 280 4.03 -21.68 37.96
CA TYR A 280 2.65 -21.28 37.67
C TYR A 280 2.44 -20.90 36.18
N ASP A 281 3.48 -20.38 35.52
CA ASP A 281 3.40 -19.88 34.12
C ASP A 281 3.16 -20.99 33.09
N LYS A 282 3.50 -22.23 33.45
CA LYS A 282 3.45 -23.39 32.58
C LYS A 282 2.21 -24.23 32.85
N ASP A 283 1.52 -24.60 31.76
CA ASP A 283 0.34 -25.46 31.73
C ASP A 283 -0.80 -25.02 32.67
N ALA A 284 -0.83 -23.73 33.02
CA ALA A 284 -1.76 -23.09 33.96
C ALA A 284 -1.89 -23.79 35.33
N ASN A 285 -0.81 -24.40 35.83
CA ASN A 285 -0.78 -25.14 37.10
C ASN A 285 -1.23 -24.26 38.29
N PRO A 286 -2.47 -24.42 38.81
CA PRO A 286 -3.00 -23.52 39.83
C PRO A 286 -2.35 -23.73 41.20
N ASN A 287 -1.61 -24.83 41.37
CA ASN A 287 -0.89 -25.21 42.58
C ASN A 287 0.62 -24.88 42.49
N GLY A 288 1.07 -24.22 41.41
CA GLY A 288 2.46 -23.78 41.25
C GLY A 288 2.82 -22.70 42.27
N LYS A 289 3.80 -22.97 43.12
CA LYS A 289 4.21 -22.07 44.23
C LYS A 289 5.17 -20.95 43.83
N VAL A 290 5.73 -21.03 42.62
CA VAL A 290 6.71 -20.08 42.07
C VAL A 290 6.35 -19.77 40.61
N ALA A 291 6.71 -18.59 40.12
CA ALA A 291 6.60 -18.22 38.72
C ALA A 291 7.82 -17.40 38.28
N ASN A 292 8.07 -17.34 36.98
CA ASN A 292 9.05 -16.42 36.40
C ASN A 292 8.48 -14.99 36.43
N HIS A 293 9.33 -13.99 36.70
CA HIS A 293 8.86 -12.63 36.93
C HIS A 293 8.42 -11.96 35.61
N ASN A 294 7.13 -11.62 35.53
CA ASN A 294 6.42 -11.18 34.31
C ASN A 294 6.33 -12.26 33.21
N GLY A 295 5.98 -13.49 33.61
CA GLY A 295 5.44 -14.51 32.69
C GLY A 295 4.05 -14.14 32.16
N ASN A 296 3.89 -14.15 30.83
CA ASN A 296 2.64 -14.18 30.05
C ASN A 296 1.53 -13.13 30.28
N LYS A 297 1.57 -12.24 31.29
CA LYS A 297 0.41 -11.39 31.66
C LYS A 297 0.31 -9.99 31.03
N LEU A 298 1.31 -9.50 30.28
CA LEU A 298 1.25 -8.18 29.61
C LEU A 298 1.62 -8.25 28.11
N PRO A 299 0.65 -8.22 27.17
CA PRO A 299 0.86 -8.50 25.75
C PRO A 299 1.57 -7.39 24.95
N LYS A 300 2.27 -6.46 25.60
CA LYS A 300 2.99 -5.35 24.93
C LYS A 300 4.50 -5.30 25.24
N LYS A 301 4.96 -5.73 26.42
CA LYS A 301 6.39 -5.74 26.82
C LYS A 301 6.66 -6.76 27.95
N PRO A 302 7.04 -8.01 27.64
CA PRO A 302 7.51 -8.97 28.67
C PRO A 302 8.91 -8.58 29.15
N GLN A 303 9.16 -8.60 30.46
CA GLN A 303 10.48 -8.28 31.01
C GLN A 303 11.50 -9.43 30.86
N ASN A 304 11.02 -10.67 30.75
CA ASN A 304 11.81 -11.90 30.57
C ASN A 304 12.80 -12.19 31.71
N ILE A 305 12.31 -12.19 32.96
CA ILE A 305 13.12 -12.51 34.14
C ILE A 305 12.76 -13.92 34.63
N GLN A 306 13.75 -14.79 34.76
CA GLN A 306 13.60 -16.21 35.06
C GLN A 306 14.21 -16.60 36.41
N CYS A 307 13.97 -17.84 36.84
CA CYS A 307 14.54 -18.41 38.06
C CYS A 307 16.05 -18.13 38.23
N ALA A 308 16.84 -18.31 37.16
CA ALA A 308 18.30 -18.18 37.18
C ALA A 308 18.82 -16.75 37.45
N ASP A 309 18.04 -15.72 37.12
CA ASP A 309 18.42 -14.32 37.37
C ASP A 309 18.42 -14.01 38.87
N CYS A 310 17.44 -14.57 39.59
CA CYS A 310 17.24 -14.36 41.03
C CYS A 310 17.92 -15.43 41.89
N HIS A 311 17.96 -16.69 41.44
CA HIS A 311 18.50 -17.84 42.17
C HIS A 311 19.63 -18.52 41.40
N GLY A 312 20.76 -18.74 42.06
CA GLY A 312 21.87 -19.51 41.51
C GLY A 312 21.76 -21.00 41.80
N GLY A 313 22.59 -21.80 41.12
CA GLY A 313 22.87 -23.18 41.55
C GLY A 313 23.74 -23.23 42.81
N HIS A 314 24.67 -22.27 42.93
CA HIS A 314 25.58 -22.10 44.07
C HIS A 314 25.80 -20.60 44.33
N VAL A 315 25.85 -20.22 45.61
CA VAL A 315 26.00 -18.83 46.11
C VAL A 315 26.90 -18.78 47.36
N ASP A 316 27.78 -19.77 47.49
CA ASP A 316 28.67 -20.00 48.63
C ASP A 316 29.73 -18.90 48.78
N TYR A 317 30.47 -18.59 47.71
CA TYR A 317 31.65 -17.72 47.76
C TYR A 317 31.39 -16.21 47.94
N VAL A 318 32.26 -15.55 48.71
CA VAL A 318 32.27 -14.10 49.00
C VAL A 318 33.67 -13.46 49.05
N GLY A 319 34.70 -14.15 48.54
CA GLY A 319 36.08 -13.68 48.66
C GLY A 319 36.74 -14.07 49.99
N ALA A 320 38.02 -13.71 50.13
CA ALA A 320 38.74 -13.84 51.40
C ALA A 320 38.40 -12.64 52.30
N ASN A 321 38.08 -12.91 53.57
CA ASN A 321 37.69 -11.92 54.59
C ASN A 321 36.44 -11.07 54.25
N PRO A 322 35.28 -11.71 54.00
CA PRO A 322 34.01 -10.99 53.86
C PRO A 322 33.57 -10.31 55.18
N PRO A 323 32.76 -9.24 55.12
CA PRO A 323 32.05 -8.73 56.29
C PRO A 323 31.22 -9.82 56.98
N ALA A 324 31.03 -9.72 58.31
CA ALA A 324 30.36 -10.77 59.09
C ALA A 324 28.90 -11.05 58.66
N ASN A 325 28.21 -10.03 58.11
CA ASN A 325 26.87 -10.12 57.52
C ASN A 325 26.86 -10.71 56.09
N GLU A 326 28.02 -11.06 55.53
CA GLU A 326 28.19 -11.59 54.17
C GLU A 326 28.88 -12.97 54.17
N ALA A 327 29.66 -13.26 55.22
CA ALA A 327 30.29 -14.55 55.48
C ALA A 327 29.31 -15.74 55.46
N THR A 328 28.04 -15.54 55.83
CA THR A 328 26.98 -16.54 55.66
C THR A 328 26.52 -16.63 54.20
N PRO A 329 26.35 -17.83 53.62
CA PRO A 329 25.68 -18.01 52.33
C PRO A 329 24.29 -17.36 52.25
N ASN A 330 23.92 -16.86 51.07
CA ASN A 330 22.54 -16.41 50.82
C ASN A 330 21.60 -17.62 50.86
N VAL A 331 20.53 -17.53 51.64
CA VAL A 331 19.55 -18.62 51.75
C VAL A 331 18.57 -18.65 50.57
N TYR A 332 17.95 -19.81 50.36
CA TYR A 332 17.15 -20.12 49.16
C TYR A 332 17.91 -19.91 47.83
N LEU A 333 19.24 -19.93 47.88
CA LEU A 333 20.16 -19.77 46.74
C LEU A 333 20.02 -18.44 45.99
N ILE A 334 19.50 -17.39 46.65
CA ILE A 334 19.40 -16.06 46.02
C ILE A 334 20.80 -15.57 45.61
N ASN A 335 20.97 -15.20 44.34
CA ASN A 335 22.24 -14.70 43.80
C ASN A 335 22.77 -13.55 44.66
N ARG A 336 24.07 -13.55 44.99
CA ARG A 336 24.68 -12.44 45.76
C ARG A 336 24.82 -11.15 44.94
N TYR A 337 24.81 -11.28 43.62
CA TYR A 337 24.92 -10.19 42.66
C TYR A 337 23.93 -10.41 41.51
N MET A 338 22.89 -9.58 41.45
CA MET A 338 21.92 -9.54 40.37
C MET A 338 22.58 -8.98 39.12
N ASN A 339 22.54 -9.76 38.03
CA ASN A 339 23.05 -9.38 36.71
C ASN A 339 21.91 -9.58 35.70
N VAL A 340 21.15 -8.51 35.44
CA VAL A 340 19.84 -8.57 34.78
C VAL A 340 19.78 -7.62 33.60
N SER A 341 19.47 -8.15 32.41
CA SER A 341 19.27 -7.36 31.18
C SER A 341 17.88 -7.58 30.60
N SER A 342 17.02 -6.56 30.65
CA SER A 342 15.68 -6.61 30.03
C SER A 342 15.61 -5.68 28.81
N PRO A 343 15.08 -6.11 27.66
CA PRO A 343 15.03 -5.30 26.44
C PRO A 343 13.98 -4.17 26.48
N THR A 344 13.31 -3.95 27.61
CA THR A 344 12.07 -3.15 27.69
C THR A 344 12.24 -1.74 28.28
N GLY A 345 13.40 -1.41 28.86
CA GLY A 345 13.82 -0.04 29.19
C GLY A 345 13.26 0.57 30.47
N SER A 346 12.19 0.02 31.05
CA SER A 346 11.72 0.37 32.42
C SER A 346 12.77 0.02 33.49
N PHE A 347 13.61 -0.96 33.17
CA PHE A 347 14.70 -1.48 33.97
C PHE A 347 15.97 -1.30 33.14
N ARG A 348 16.88 -0.44 33.60
CA ARG A 348 18.20 -0.29 32.96
C ARG A 348 19.04 -1.51 33.32
N THR A 349 19.92 -1.99 32.43
CA THR A 349 20.72 -3.21 32.66
C THR A 349 21.44 -3.15 34.01
N ILE A 350 21.03 -4.00 34.94
CA ILE A 350 21.65 -4.10 36.27
C ILE A 350 22.86 -5.00 36.14
N ARG A 351 24.01 -4.49 36.56
CA ARG A 351 25.24 -5.28 36.67
C ARG A 351 25.76 -5.16 38.09
N ASN A 352 26.00 -6.32 38.71
CA ASN A 352 26.44 -6.48 40.09
C ASN A 352 25.55 -5.81 41.14
N GLY A 353 24.22 -5.88 40.98
CA GLY A 353 23.26 -5.41 41.99
C GLY A 353 23.33 -6.29 43.24
N LYS A 354 24.00 -5.84 44.31
CA LYS A 354 24.29 -6.65 45.50
C LYS A 354 23.02 -7.02 46.26
N ALA A 355 22.78 -8.30 46.47
CA ALA A 355 21.61 -8.84 47.15
C ALA A 355 22.02 -9.74 48.33
N ILE A 356 21.48 -9.45 49.51
CA ILE A 356 21.78 -10.19 50.75
C ILE A 356 20.48 -10.73 51.35
N ILE A 357 20.42 -12.04 51.59
CA ILE A 357 19.33 -12.67 52.36
C ILE A 357 19.89 -13.70 53.33
N GLN A 358 19.80 -13.40 54.63
CA GLN A 358 20.28 -14.24 55.72
C GLN A 358 19.11 -14.96 56.40
N SER A 359 19.31 -16.22 56.80
CA SER A 359 18.33 -16.92 57.63
C SER A 359 18.49 -16.57 59.11
N THR A 360 17.45 -15.96 59.65
CA THR A 360 17.19 -15.65 61.08
C THR A 360 17.98 -14.49 61.68
N PRO A 361 17.36 -13.63 62.52
CA PRO A 361 15.91 -13.55 62.80
C PRO A 361 15.09 -13.00 61.62
N LEU A 362 13.76 -13.00 61.70
CA LEU A 362 12.88 -12.42 60.67
C LEU A 362 13.21 -10.93 60.38
N ALA A 363 13.63 -10.18 61.40
CA ALA A 363 14.06 -8.78 61.28
C ALA A 363 15.36 -8.56 60.45
N GLN A 364 16.03 -9.64 60.02
CA GLN A 364 17.19 -9.62 59.12
C GLN A 364 16.86 -10.12 57.70
N GLN A 365 15.60 -10.46 57.41
CA GLN A 365 15.18 -10.73 56.03
C GLN A 365 15.14 -9.43 55.22
N ASN A 366 16.27 -9.06 54.63
CA ASN A 366 16.43 -7.86 53.83
C ASN A 366 15.81 -8.04 52.43
N TRP A 367 14.49 -7.87 52.33
CA TRP A 367 13.81 -7.81 51.03
C TRP A 367 13.87 -6.38 50.46
N TYR A 368 13.57 -5.36 51.26
CA TYR A 368 13.66 -3.94 50.88
C TYR A 368 14.05 -3.05 52.09
N LYS A 369 14.86 -3.58 53.03
CA LYS A 369 15.18 -2.89 54.29
C LYS A 369 16.32 -1.88 54.14
N ASP A 370 17.28 -2.17 53.25
CA ASP A 370 18.33 -1.26 52.83
C ASP A 370 18.69 -1.48 51.34
N VAL A 371 19.71 -0.78 50.85
CA VAL A 371 20.17 -0.78 49.45
C VAL A 371 20.62 -2.16 48.92
N ASN A 372 20.87 -3.14 49.79
CA ASN A 372 21.28 -4.50 49.44
C ASN A 372 20.14 -5.53 49.57
N GLY A 373 18.91 -5.08 49.85
CA GLY A 373 17.77 -6.00 49.96
C GLY A 373 17.36 -6.58 48.61
N VAL A 374 16.93 -7.84 48.56
CA VAL A 374 16.70 -8.59 47.30
C VAL A 374 15.84 -7.82 46.28
N CYS A 375 14.80 -7.13 46.73
CA CYS A 375 13.94 -6.31 45.88
C CYS A 375 14.56 -4.94 45.57
N ALA A 376 15.44 -4.39 46.41
CA ALA A 376 16.15 -3.11 46.19
C ALA A 376 17.34 -3.25 45.22
N SER A 377 18.05 -4.38 45.28
CA SER A 377 19.09 -4.80 44.32
C SER A 377 18.58 -4.81 42.86
N CYS A 378 17.27 -4.99 42.72
CA CYS A 378 16.53 -4.95 41.47
C CYS A 378 15.82 -3.60 41.25
N HIS A 379 15.06 -3.08 42.22
CA HIS A 379 14.25 -1.87 42.10
C HIS A 379 14.85 -0.70 42.91
N PRO A 380 15.84 0.04 42.36
CA PRO A 380 16.44 1.20 43.04
C PRO A 380 15.46 2.38 43.19
N THR A 381 14.33 2.36 42.47
CA THR A 381 13.25 3.34 42.56
C THR A 381 11.89 2.66 42.44
N LEU A 382 11.03 2.79 43.45
CA LEU A 382 9.64 2.30 43.41
C LEU A 382 8.66 3.36 42.90
N PRO A 383 7.53 2.97 42.27
CA PRO A 383 6.47 3.91 41.90
C PRO A 383 5.82 4.55 43.13
N GLN A 384 6.01 5.87 43.29
CA GLN A 384 5.46 6.66 44.40
C GLN A 384 3.93 6.85 44.35
N SER A 385 3.27 6.40 43.27
CA SER A 385 1.80 6.42 43.13
C SER A 385 1.08 5.45 44.06
N ILE A 386 1.80 4.56 44.75
CA ILE A 386 1.26 3.62 45.74
C ILE A 386 1.83 4.00 47.11
N SER A 387 0.95 4.40 48.04
CA SER A 387 1.34 4.83 49.39
C SER A 387 2.15 3.78 50.17
N GLN A 388 1.96 2.50 49.87
CA GLN A 388 2.64 1.36 50.48
C GLN A 388 4.09 1.17 49.97
N HIS A 389 4.50 1.90 48.93
CA HIS A 389 5.91 2.00 48.49
C HIS A 389 6.68 3.15 49.17
N VAL A 390 5.99 4.02 49.92
CA VAL A 390 6.63 4.95 50.87
C VAL A 390 7.12 4.09 52.05
N PRO A 391 8.37 4.24 52.52
CA PRO A 391 9.19 3.07 52.89
C PRO A 391 8.67 2.27 54.08
N SER A 392 7.94 1.19 53.77
CA SER A 392 7.73 0.06 54.68
C SER A 392 8.91 -0.90 54.58
N THR A 393 9.53 -1.22 55.71
CA THR A 393 10.49 -2.34 55.82
C THR A 393 9.81 -3.68 56.12
N ASP A 394 8.48 -3.72 56.16
CA ASP A 394 7.70 -4.92 56.49
C ASP A 394 7.46 -5.79 55.25
N THR A 395 7.92 -7.02 55.33
CA THR A 395 7.89 -8.01 54.24
C THR A 395 6.47 -8.47 53.91
N SER A 396 5.55 -8.42 54.89
CA SER A 396 4.14 -8.80 54.71
C SER A 396 3.38 -7.85 53.81
N VAL A 397 3.71 -6.55 53.86
CA VAL A 397 3.11 -5.51 53.00
C VAL A 397 3.47 -5.76 51.54
N CYS A 398 4.75 -6.04 51.24
CA CYS A 398 5.18 -6.39 49.90
C CYS A 398 4.56 -7.72 49.44
N ALA A 399 4.62 -8.77 50.27
CA ALA A 399 4.12 -10.10 49.94
C ALA A 399 2.60 -10.16 49.70
N GLY A 400 1.82 -9.26 50.30
CA GLY A 400 0.37 -9.14 50.07
C GLY A 400 0.00 -8.72 48.64
N CYS A 401 0.88 -8.01 47.94
CA CYS A 401 0.68 -7.61 46.54
C CYS A 401 1.57 -8.39 45.56
N HIS A 402 2.81 -8.68 45.95
CA HIS A 402 3.85 -9.31 45.15
C HIS A 402 4.10 -10.75 45.64
N THR A 403 3.28 -11.70 45.18
CA THR A 403 3.39 -13.10 45.64
C THR A 403 4.41 -13.89 44.81
N HIS A 404 5.17 -14.77 45.47
CA HIS A 404 6.15 -15.64 44.82
C HIS A 404 5.51 -16.56 43.74
N ALA A 405 4.27 -17.01 43.99
CA ALA A 405 3.45 -17.79 43.06
C ALA A 405 2.99 -17.02 41.81
N GLN A 406 3.20 -15.70 41.74
CA GLN A 406 3.01 -14.86 40.55
C GLN A 406 4.34 -14.27 40.05
N GLY A 407 5.48 -14.84 40.48
CA GLY A 407 6.82 -14.33 40.14
C GLY A 407 7.03 -12.92 40.65
N PHE A 408 6.45 -12.58 41.81
CA PHE A 408 6.41 -11.22 42.37
C PHE A 408 5.72 -10.17 41.49
N SER A 409 4.96 -10.58 40.47
CA SER A 409 4.08 -9.67 39.71
C SER A 409 2.93 -9.18 40.62
N ALA A 410 2.68 -7.88 40.64
CA ALA A 410 1.58 -7.29 41.41
C ALA A 410 0.21 -7.75 40.89
N SER A 411 -0.74 -8.09 41.78
CA SER A 411 -2.06 -8.59 41.38
C SER A 411 -3.21 -8.07 42.24
N CYS A 412 -3.93 -7.05 41.76
CA CYS A 412 -5.15 -6.53 42.40
C CYS A 412 -6.20 -7.63 42.64
N THR A 413 -6.33 -8.55 41.67
CA THR A 413 -7.28 -9.68 41.66
C THR A 413 -7.07 -10.72 42.76
N GLY A 414 -6.03 -10.60 43.59
CA GLY A 414 -5.88 -11.41 44.80
C GLY A 414 -6.79 -10.97 45.95
N CYS A 415 -7.09 -9.67 46.06
CA CYS A 415 -7.89 -9.11 47.16
C CYS A 415 -9.31 -8.71 46.75
N HIS A 416 -9.49 -8.23 45.52
CA HIS A 416 -10.79 -7.83 44.94
C HIS A 416 -10.78 -7.92 43.41
N GLY A 417 -11.95 -7.98 42.80
CA GLY A 417 -12.11 -7.93 41.35
C GLY A 417 -11.70 -6.59 40.72
N MET A 418 -11.44 -6.60 39.42
CA MET A 418 -11.03 -5.42 38.66
C MET A 418 -11.91 -5.28 37.40
N PRO A 419 -13.07 -4.61 37.51
CA PRO A 419 -13.74 -4.11 38.72
C PRO A 419 -14.53 -5.21 39.46
N PRO A 420 -15.01 -4.97 40.69
CA PRO A 420 -16.06 -5.76 41.31
C PRO A 420 -17.34 -5.75 40.45
N VAL A 421 -17.87 -6.94 40.13
CA VAL A 421 -19.13 -7.13 39.37
C VAL A 421 -19.98 -8.30 39.90
N ALA A 422 -19.48 -8.97 40.95
CA ALA A 422 -20.14 -10.06 41.64
C ALA A 422 -20.04 -9.82 43.15
N ASN A 423 -21.13 -10.07 43.87
CA ASN A 423 -21.23 -9.83 45.30
C ASN A 423 -20.63 -10.98 46.12
N VAL A 424 -19.33 -11.24 45.89
CA VAL A 424 -18.56 -12.34 46.46
C VAL A 424 -17.38 -11.77 47.25
N ALA A 425 -17.15 -12.30 48.46
CA ALA A 425 -16.14 -11.78 49.38
C ALA A 425 -14.72 -12.24 49.01
N GLY A 426 -13.98 -11.38 48.32
CA GLY A 426 -12.69 -11.71 47.74
C GLY A 426 -12.80 -12.69 46.56
N GLY A 427 -11.65 -13.18 46.10
CA GLY A 427 -11.57 -14.10 44.96
C GLY A 427 -11.42 -13.41 43.61
N ALA A 428 -10.97 -14.20 42.63
CA ALA A 428 -10.40 -13.70 41.39
C ALA A 428 -11.40 -12.96 40.48
N ALA A 429 -10.84 -12.02 39.70
CA ALA A 429 -11.46 -11.22 38.64
C ALA A 429 -12.62 -10.29 39.05
N ASN A 430 -13.61 -10.74 39.83
CA ASN A 430 -14.94 -10.12 39.89
C ASN A 430 -15.50 -9.82 41.30
N GLY A 431 -14.86 -10.28 42.40
CA GLY A 431 -15.38 -10.12 43.77
C GLY A 431 -15.20 -8.72 44.36
N TYR A 432 -15.75 -8.46 45.55
CA TYR A 432 -15.47 -7.25 46.34
C TYR A 432 -14.31 -7.46 47.33
N ALA A 433 -13.71 -6.37 47.84
CA ALA A 433 -12.60 -6.48 48.78
C ALA A 433 -13.03 -7.03 50.15
N ASN A 434 -12.30 -8.05 50.61
CA ASN A 434 -12.55 -8.73 51.89
C ASN A 434 -11.39 -8.60 52.91
N SER A 435 -10.27 -8.00 52.50
CA SER A 435 -9.07 -7.80 53.34
C SER A 435 -8.29 -6.57 52.87
N PRO A 436 -7.73 -5.73 53.77
CA PRO A 436 -7.88 -5.79 55.23
C PRO A 436 -9.27 -5.35 55.72
N TYR A 437 -10.10 -4.79 54.85
CA TYR A 437 -11.47 -4.36 55.15
C TYR A 437 -12.49 -5.16 54.33
N ASN A 438 -13.57 -5.62 54.97
CA ASN A 438 -14.69 -6.28 54.31
C ASN A 438 -15.73 -5.26 53.82
N TYR A 439 -15.84 -5.11 52.50
CA TYR A 439 -16.78 -4.23 51.80
C TYR A 439 -18.24 -4.39 52.25
N SER A 440 -18.68 -5.62 52.57
CA SER A 440 -20.08 -5.91 52.95
C SER A 440 -20.48 -5.38 54.34
N ALA A 441 -19.53 -5.00 55.19
CA ALA A 441 -19.79 -4.42 56.52
C ALA A 441 -20.00 -2.88 56.50
N SER A 442 -19.95 -2.24 55.34
CA SER A 442 -20.09 -0.79 55.18
C SER A 442 -21.56 -0.33 55.28
N LEU A 443 -21.79 0.76 56.02
CA LEU A 443 -23.11 1.42 56.09
C LEU A 443 -23.58 2.02 54.75
N VAL A 444 -22.69 2.14 53.75
CA VAL A 444 -23.03 2.57 52.39
C VAL A 444 -22.90 1.46 51.34
N PHE A 445 -22.77 0.19 51.77
CA PHE A 445 -22.68 -1.00 50.91
C PHE A 445 -23.73 -1.01 49.78
N LYS A 446 -23.33 -1.56 48.62
CA LYS A 446 -24.18 -1.79 47.45
C LYS A 446 -23.89 -3.18 46.88
N ASN A 447 -24.92 -3.89 46.41
CA ASN A 447 -24.75 -5.23 45.86
C ASN A 447 -24.11 -5.16 44.46
N GLU A 448 -22.83 -5.54 44.34
CA GLU A 448 -22.08 -5.38 43.09
C GLU A 448 -22.59 -6.23 41.90
N SER A 449 -23.51 -7.18 42.12
CA SER A 449 -24.16 -7.89 41.01
C SER A 449 -25.30 -7.09 40.37
N THR A 450 -25.80 -6.03 41.02
CA THR A 450 -26.96 -5.20 40.58
C THR A 450 -26.66 -3.70 40.41
N THR A 451 -25.41 -3.27 40.67
CA THR A 451 -24.91 -1.92 40.37
C THR A 451 -24.44 -1.81 38.91
N PRO A 452 -24.42 -0.59 38.33
CA PRO A 452 -23.83 -0.34 37.01
C PRO A 452 -22.28 -0.28 37.04
N HIS A 453 -21.63 -0.78 38.09
CA HIS A 453 -20.17 -0.81 38.21
C HIS A 453 -19.53 -1.53 37.01
N ALA A 454 -20.13 -2.65 36.61
CA ALA A 454 -19.76 -3.37 35.41
C ALA A 454 -19.82 -2.49 34.15
N SER A 455 -20.92 -1.74 34.00
CA SER A 455 -21.20 -0.89 32.83
C SER A 455 -20.21 0.27 32.66
N HIS A 456 -19.47 0.65 33.71
CA HIS A 456 -18.49 1.73 33.72
C HIS A 456 -17.02 1.27 33.53
N ALA A 457 -16.65 0.10 34.07
CA ALA A 457 -15.24 -0.22 34.30
C ALA A 457 -14.73 -1.59 33.84
N THR A 458 -15.56 -2.50 33.28
CA THR A 458 -15.03 -3.82 32.83
C THR A 458 -14.35 -3.79 31.46
N GLY A 459 -14.75 -2.85 30.59
CA GLY A 459 -14.42 -2.92 29.16
C GLY A 459 -14.93 -4.17 28.42
N THR A 460 -15.81 -4.98 29.02
CA THR A 460 -16.25 -6.25 28.43
C THR A 460 -17.34 -6.04 27.39
N GLY A 461 -16.93 -6.04 26.11
CA GLY A 461 -17.82 -6.03 24.95
C GLY A 461 -18.56 -4.71 24.74
N ASN A 462 -19.61 -4.48 25.52
CA ASN A 462 -20.61 -3.43 25.27
C ASN A 462 -20.56 -2.24 26.25
N TYR A 463 -19.67 -2.29 27.23
CA TYR A 463 -19.56 -1.35 28.36
C TYR A 463 -18.35 -0.41 28.26
N TYR A 464 -18.27 0.57 29.15
CA TYR A 464 -17.11 1.46 29.27
C TYR A 464 -15.94 0.78 30.00
N ASN A 465 -14.76 1.39 29.89
CA ASN A 465 -13.52 0.97 30.53
C ASN A 465 -12.83 2.19 31.16
N PHE A 466 -13.54 2.93 32.02
CA PHE A 466 -12.95 4.06 32.75
C PHE A 466 -11.88 3.55 33.72
N ALA A 467 -10.76 4.25 33.79
CA ALA A 467 -9.73 3.96 34.79
C ALA A 467 -10.31 4.16 36.21
N CYS A 468 -9.93 3.32 37.17
CA CYS A 468 -10.50 3.35 38.52
C CYS A 468 -10.39 4.74 39.18
N ASP A 469 -9.30 5.46 38.91
CA ASP A 469 -9.06 6.82 39.39
C ASP A 469 -10.11 7.84 38.92
N GLU A 470 -10.78 7.66 37.78
CA GLU A 470 -11.83 8.59 37.30
C GLU A 470 -13.01 8.71 38.28
N CYS A 471 -13.22 7.66 39.08
CA CYS A 471 -14.19 7.63 40.16
C CYS A 471 -13.51 7.67 41.55
N HIS A 472 -12.48 6.86 41.77
CA HIS A 472 -11.94 6.55 43.10
C HIS A 472 -10.70 7.37 43.51
N LYS A 473 -10.34 8.44 42.79
CA LYS A 473 -9.15 9.26 43.12
C LYS A 473 -9.14 9.73 44.58
N GLY A 474 -8.03 9.47 45.26
CA GLY A 474 -7.84 9.80 46.68
C GLY A 474 -8.29 8.72 47.67
N ASN A 475 -8.86 7.60 47.21
CA ASN A 475 -9.02 6.41 48.06
C ASN A 475 -7.67 5.76 48.37
N THR A 476 -7.60 5.09 49.52
CA THR A 476 -6.46 4.25 49.89
C THR A 476 -6.95 2.95 50.52
N HIS A 477 -6.16 1.88 50.40
CA HIS A 477 -6.46 0.61 51.07
C HIS A 477 -6.49 0.71 52.62
N ALA A 478 -5.96 1.80 53.19
CA ALA A 478 -5.78 1.99 54.63
C ALA A 478 -6.97 2.66 55.35
N ASN A 479 -7.94 3.24 54.63
CA ASN A 479 -9.04 4.01 55.23
C ASN A 479 -10.42 3.32 55.17
N GLY A 480 -10.53 2.16 54.50
CA GLY A 480 -11.80 1.45 54.30
C GLY A 480 -12.83 2.14 53.41
N GLN A 481 -12.54 3.34 52.89
CA GLN A 481 -13.50 4.17 52.12
C GLN A 481 -13.51 3.88 50.62
N PHE A 482 -12.86 2.82 50.13
CA PHE A 482 -12.72 2.47 48.71
C PHE A 482 -14.04 2.35 47.91
N GLN A 483 -15.21 2.33 48.56
CA GLN A 483 -16.54 2.41 47.95
C GLN A 483 -16.91 3.83 47.50
N GLN A 484 -16.33 4.85 48.13
CA GLN A 484 -16.60 6.25 47.86
C GLN A 484 -15.96 6.68 46.54
N VAL A 485 -16.61 7.63 45.88
CA VAL A 485 -16.15 8.22 44.62
C VAL A 485 -16.12 9.74 44.72
N PHE A 486 -15.30 10.37 43.88
CA PHE A 486 -15.12 11.83 43.81
C PHE A 486 -14.60 12.48 45.10
N ILE A 487 -13.75 11.78 45.87
CA ILE A 487 -13.00 12.36 47.00
C ILE A 487 -12.07 13.46 46.49
N VAL A 488 -11.15 13.12 45.56
CA VAL A 488 -10.30 14.09 44.86
C VAL A 488 -10.91 14.39 43.49
N LYS A 489 -11.47 15.58 43.33
CA LYS A 489 -12.19 16.01 42.11
C LYS A 489 -11.30 16.68 41.07
N THR A 490 -10.02 16.89 41.37
CA THR A 490 -9.08 17.59 40.50
C THR A 490 -8.40 16.64 39.49
N GLY A 491 -8.52 16.97 38.21
CA GLY A 491 -7.95 16.15 37.13
C GLY A 491 -8.57 14.76 37.03
N ILE A 492 -9.91 14.72 36.97
CA ILE A 492 -10.72 13.56 36.55
C ILE A 492 -11.73 14.03 35.51
N ILE A 493 -12.09 13.16 34.58
CA ILE A 493 -13.04 13.40 33.48
C ILE A 493 -14.41 13.83 34.03
N ALA A 494 -14.82 13.29 35.18
CA ALA A 494 -16.07 13.61 35.87
C ALA A 494 -16.25 15.11 36.21
N SER A 495 -15.17 15.88 36.26
CA SER A 495 -15.14 17.33 36.55
C SER A 495 -14.99 18.21 35.29
N THR A 496 -15.07 17.64 34.09
CA THR A 496 -14.88 18.39 32.84
C THR A 496 -15.99 19.43 32.60
N GLY A 497 -15.66 20.54 31.95
CA GLY A 497 -16.64 21.58 31.59
C GLY A 497 -17.15 22.41 32.77
N GLY A 498 -16.45 22.40 33.91
CA GLY A 498 -16.89 23.08 35.13
C GLY A 498 -17.84 22.25 36.00
N ALA A 499 -18.02 20.96 35.69
CA ALA A 499 -18.75 20.03 36.53
C ALA A 499 -18.08 19.89 37.91
N ILE A 500 -18.90 19.84 38.96
CA ILE A 500 -18.45 19.55 40.34
C ILE A 500 -19.10 18.22 40.73
N PRO A 501 -18.49 17.07 40.38
CA PRO A 501 -19.11 15.76 40.60
C PRO A 501 -19.32 15.52 42.09
N ALA A 502 -20.49 15.00 42.45
CA ALA A 502 -20.86 14.70 43.82
C ALA A 502 -21.57 13.34 43.89
N TYR A 503 -21.26 12.58 44.93
CA TYR A 503 -21.89 11.30 45.20
C TYR A 503 -22.44 11.28 46.63
N VAL A 504 -23.71 10.90 46.77
CA VAL A 504 -24.41 10.79 48.04
C VAL A 504 -24.65 9.31 48.31
N GLY A 505 -23.68 8.63 48.94
CA GLY A 505 -23.64 7.17 49.06
C GLY A 505 -24.70 6.52 49.97
N THR A 506 -25.40 7.33 50.78
CA THR A 506 -26.53 6.89 51.61
C THR A 506 -27.73 6.46 50.77
N GLY A 507 -28.53 5.52 51.29
CA GLY A 507 -29.67 4.96 50.54
C GLY A 507 -29.23 4.33 49.22
N SER A 508 -29.87 4.71 48.12
CA SER A 508 -29.60 4.17 46.78
C SER A 508 -28.27 4.61 46.15
N GLY A 509 -27.55 5.58 46.74
CA GLY A 509 -26.32 6.13 46.16
C GLY A 509 -26.60 7.03 44.95
N THR A 510 -26.63 8.35 45.10
CA THR A 510 -27.00 9.27 44.00
C THR A 510 -25.81 10.05 43.47
N CYS A 511 -25.60 10.01 42.15
CA CYS A 511 -24.63 10.87 41.46
C CYS A 511 -25.29 12.21 41.09
N ASN A 512 -24.62 13.33 41.34
CA ASN A 512 -25.09 14.68 41.05
C ASN A 512 -23.97 15.51 40.40
N THR A 513 -24.35 16.43 39.51
CA THR A 513 -23.44 17.43 38.88
C THR A 513 -22.16 16.84 38.27
N THR A 514 -22.24 15.60 37.79
CA THR A 514 -21.15 14.83 37.18
C THR A 514 -21.17 14.95 35.66
N TYR A 515 -20.04 15.32 35.04
CA TYR A 515 -19.91 15.45 33.58
C TYR A 515 -20.40 14.20 32.82
N CYS A 516 -20.09 13.01 33.33
CA CYS A 516 -20.45 11.72 32.72
C CYS A 516 -21.95 11.39 32.72
N HIS A 517 -22.76 12.17 33.43
CA HIS A 517 -24.23 12.10 33.40
C HIS A 517 -24.78 13.47 32.99
N SER A 518 -24.29 14.00 31.86
CA SER A 518 -24.73 15.28 31.30
C SER A 518 -24.86 15.23 29.78
N ASP A 519 -25.42 16.28 29.20
CA ASP A 519 -25.41 16.51 27.74
C ASP A 519 -24.04 16.96 27.18
N GLY A 520 -23.02 17.11 28.04
CA GLY A 520 -21.71 17.66 27.68
C GLY A 520 -21.70 19.18 27.49
N ALA A 521 -22.77 19.89 27.87
CA ALA A 521 -22.92 21.35 27.80
C ALA A 521 -23.38 21.99 29.13
N GLY A 522 -23.58 21.19 30.18
CA GLY A 522 -23.94 21.64 31.53
C GLY A 522 -25.34 21.22 31.99
N SER A 523 -26.12 20.51 31.15
CA SER A 523 -27.40 19.93 31.57
C SER A 523 -27.16 18.57 32.22
N TYR A 524 -27.11 18.53 33.55
CA TYR A 524 -26.88 17.30 34.32
C TYR A 524 -28.16 16.45 34.50
N LYS A 525 -27.96 15.14 34.67
CA LYS A 525 -28.93 14.16 35.13
C LYS A 525 -28.43 13.57 36.45
N SER A 526 -29.33 13.17 37.35
CA SER A 526 -28.98 12.62 38.67
C SER A 526 -29.41 11.15 38.84
N PRO A 527 -28.68 10.18 38.24
CA PRO A 527 -29.00 8.76 38.39
C PRO A 527 -28.60 8.22 39.78
N THR A 528 -29.24 7.13 40.18
CA THR A 528 -28.85 6.32 41.34
C THR A 528 -27.91 5.17 40.95
N TRP A 529 -27.23 4.58 41.93
CA TRP A 529 -26.27 3.49 41.74
C TRP A 529 -26.88 2.11 42.05
N ALA A 530 -27.71 2.02 43.10
CA ALA A 530 -28.40 0.80 43.44
C ALA A 530 -29.43 0.40 42.36
N LEU A 531 -29.40 -0.87 41.95
CA LEU A 531 -30.36 -1.49 41.02
C LEU A 531 -30.39 -0.88 39.61
N GLN A 532 -29.37 -0.10 39.21
CA GLN A 532 -29.27 0.54 37.89
C GLN A 532 -28.35 -0.19 36.89
N LYS A 533 -28.02 -1.45 37.15
CA LYS A 533 -27.30 -2.29 36.19
C LYS A 533 -28.03 -2.38 34.86
N ASP A 534 -27.31 -2.07 33.77
CA ASP A 534 -27.76 -2.21 32.40
C ASP A 534 -29.10 -1.52 32.07
N THR A 535 -29.40 -0.37 32.69
CA THR A 535 -30.63 0.39 32.42
C THR A 535 -30.50 1.44 31.30
N ILE A 536 -29.27 1.89 30.99
CA ILE A 536 -29.01 2.93 29.96
C ILE A 536 -28.26 2.37 28.75
N ILE A 537 -27.18 1.63 28.98
CA ILE A 537 -26.15 1.33 27.97
C ILE A 537 -26.60 0.23 27.00
N ASN A 538 -26.54 0.51 25.69
CA ASN A 538 -27.12 -0.27 24.59
C ASN A 538 -28.64 -0.52 24.74
N LYS A 539 -29.40 0.48 25.17
CA LYS A 539 -30.88 0.44 25.21
C LYS A 539 -31.52 1.36 24.17
N PRO A 540 -32.75 1.08 23.71
CA PRO A 540 -33.52 2.04 22.92
C PRO A 540 -33.62 3.38 23.66
N GLY A 541 -33.12 4.46 23.04
CA GLY A 541 -33.07 5.78 23.68
C GLY A 541 -31.85 6.05 24.57
N GLU A 542 -30.79 5.24 24.52
CA GLU A 542 -29.50 5.48 25.24
C GLU A 542 -29.02 6.93 25.12
N CYS A 543 -28.97 7.49 23.90
CA CYS A 543 -28.54 8.86 23.67
C CYS A 543 -29.45 9.90 24.36
N SER A 544 -30.78 9.68 24.35
CA SER A 544 -31.77 10.55 25.00
C SER A 544 -31.80 10.47 26.52
N ALA A 545 -31.15 9.46 27.13
CA ALA A 545 -31.01 9.39 28.58
C ALA A 545 -30.11 10.54 29.12
N CYS A 546 -29.13 10.98 28.34
CA CYS A 546 -28.20 12.06 28.68
C CYS A 546 -28.41 13.33 27.85
N HIS A 547 -28.43 13.21 26.52
CA HIS A 547 -28.56 14.36 25.60
C HIS A 547 -30.02 14.68 25.30
N ASN A 548 -30.36 15.97 25.22
CA ASN A 548 -31.62 16.39 24.62
C ASN A 548 -31.55 16.14 23.10
N LEU A 549 -32.53 15.45 22.52
CA LEU A 549 -32.57 15.11 21.09
C LEU A 549 -33.78 15.78 20.40
N PRO A 550 -33.60 16.40 19.21
CA PRO A 550 -32.32 16.69 18.56
C PRO A 550 -31.46 17.65 19.40
N ALA A 551 -30.13 17.57 19.25
CA ALA A 551 -29.20 18.40 20.01
C ALA A 551 -29.50 19.89 19.76
N THR A 552 -29.87 20.61 20.83
CA THR A 552 -30.27 22.03 20.77
C THR A 552 -29.09 23.00 20.77
N SER A 553 -27.86 22.49 20.90
CA SER A 553 -26.67 23.33 21.09
C SER A 553 -26.13 23.91 19.77
N THR A 554 -26.06 25.24 19.69
CA THR A 554 -25.38 25.98 18.61
C THR A 554 -25.89 25.63 17.20
N SER A 555 -25.04 25.11 16.31
CA SER A 555 -25.37 24.84 14.90
C SER A 555 -26.08 23.51 14.66
N HIS A 556 -26.24 22.65 15.68
CA HIS A 556 -26.84 21.32 15.51
C HIS A 556 -28.26 21.34 14.92
N PRO A 557 -29.21 22.19 15.38
CA PRO A 557 -30.58 22.15 14.86
C PRO A 557 -30.67 22.30 13.33
N LYS A 558 -29.82 23.14 12.72
CA LYS A 558 -29.77 23.32 11.26
C LYS A 558 -29.21 22.13 10.49
N HIS A 559 -28.53 21.19 11.16
CA HIS A 559 -27.94 19.98 10.53
C HIS A 559 -28.70 18.69 10.88
N VAL A 560 -29.41 18.62 12.02
CA VAL A 560 -30.07 17.39 12.49
C VAL A 560 -31.60 17.48 12.65
N ALA A 561 -32.24 18.63 12.39
CA ALA A 561 -33.69 18.82 12.54
C ALA A 561 -34.44 18.96 11.19
N GLY A 562 -33.99 18.28 10.12
CA GLY A 562 -34.52 18.44 8.75
C GLY A 562 -36.01 18.15 8.53
N GLY A 563 -36.69 17.51 9.49
CA GLY A 563 -38.14 17.27 9.45
C GLY A 563 -38.59 16.38 8.29
N THR A 564 -39.81 16.59 7.79
CA THR A 564 -40.41 15.81 6.70
C THR A 564 -40.12 16.36 5.29
N THR A 565 -39.50 17.54 5.17
CA THR A 565 -39.32 18.26 3.89
C THR A 565 -37.89 18.76 3.63
N GLY A 566 -37.01 18.71 4.63
CA GLY A 566 -35.62 19.13 4.52
C GLY A 566 -34.61 17.98 4.66
N LYS A 567 -33.32 18.28 4.49
CA LYS A 567 -32.24 17.31 4.74
C LYS A 567 -31.88 17.29 6.22
N SER A 568 -31.71 16.09 6.75
CA SER A 568 -31.14 15.84 8.08
C SER A 568 -29.95 14.90 7.93
N TYR A 569 -28.85 15.19 8.62
CA TYR A 569 -27.65 14.36 8.62
C TYR A 569 -27.63 13.46 9.87
N LEU A 570 -27.11 12.24 9.74
CA LEU A 570 -26.98 11.32 10.86
C LEU A 570 -25.83 11.76 11.78
N CYS A 571 -25.91 11.40 13.07
CA CYS A 571 -24.86 11.70 14.04
C CYS A 571 -23.47 11.19 13.56
N ALA A 572 -23.45 10.02 12.92
CA ALA A 572 -22.25 9.41 12.33
C ALA A 572 -21.64 10.20 11.16
N ASN A 573 -22.38 11.11 10.50
CA ASN A 573 -21.79 11.92 9.42
C ASN A 573 -20.75 12.92 9.95
N CYS A 574 -20.83 13.32 11.23
CA CYS A 574 -19.90 14.23 11.89
C CYS A 574 -19.11 13.57 13.05
N HIS A 575 -19.66 12.53 13.69
CA HIS A 575 -19.04 11.80 14.81
C HIS A 575 -18.86 10.31 14.49
N GLY A 576 -18.53 9.98 13.24
CA GLY A 576 -18.41 8.60 12.72
C GLY A 576 -17.28 7.77 13.32
N ALA A 577 -16.36 8.38 14.08
CA ALA A 577 -15.38 7.66 14.89
C ALA A 577 -15.86 7.35 16.33
N THR A 578 -17.10 7.72 16.67
CA THR A 578 -17.72 7.58 18.01
C THR A 578 -19.08 6.86 17.93
N VAL A 579 -19.92 7.20 16.95
CA VAL A 579 -21.26 6.61 16.74
C VAL A 579 -21.46 6.10 15.30
N ASN A 580 -22.28 5.06 15.12
CA ASN A 580 -22.62 4.51 13.80
C ASN A 580 -23.95 5.05 13.24
N ALA A 581 -24.31 4.64 12.02
CA ALA A 581 -25.54 5.05 11.34
C ALA A 581 -26.85 4.61 12.02
N ALA A 582 -26.78 3.66 12.97
CA ALA A 582 -27.90 3.27 13.83
C ALA A 582 -27.93 4.06 15.16
N ASN A 583 -27.13 5.12 15.28
CA ASN A 583 -26.94 5.94 16.48
C ASN A 583 -26.40 5.21 17.72
N ALA A 584 -25.79 4.02 17.56
CA ALA A 584 -25.12 3.30 18.65
C ALA A 584 -23.66 3.77 18.82
N ILE A 585 -23.18 3.84 20.07
CA ILE A 585 -21.82 4.27 20.42
C ILE A 585 -20.83 3.13 20.17
N ILE A 586 -20.09 3.24 19.06
CA ILE A 586 -19.11 2.25 18.58
C ILE A 586 -17.71 2.43 19.17
N ASP A 587 -17.35 3.64 19.61
CA ASP A 587 -16.09 3.87 20.33
C ASP A 587 -16.33 4.65 21.62
N LYS A 588 -16.41 3.90 22.71
CA LYS A 588 -16.60 4.41 24.06
C LYS A 588 -15.35 5.08 24.65
N THR A 589 -14.20 5.05 23.96
CA THR A 589 -13.01 5.85 24.30
C THR A 589 -13.07 7.27 23.73
N LYS A 590 -13.94 7.52 22.74
CA LYS A 590 -14.25 8.86 22.18
C LYS A 590 -15.61 9.40 22.59
N HIS A 591 -16.21 8.83 23.64
CA HIS A 591 -17.50 9.27 24.17
C HIS A 591 -17.34 9.53 25.66
N VAL A 592 -17.73 10.71 26.13
CA VAL A 592 -17.48 11.17 27.52
C VAL A 592 -15.97 11.24 27.86
N ASN A 593 -15.11 11.49 26.87
CA ASN A 593 -13.66 11.66 27.04
C ASN A 593 -13.25 13.08 27.49
N GLY A 594 -14.20 14.00 27.65
CA GLY A 594 -13.97 15.41 28.00
C GLY A 594 -13.74 16.34 26.80
N THR A 595 -13.44 15.78 25.62
CA THR A 595 -13.24 16.52 24.36
C THR A 595 -14.44 16.36 23.43
N LYS A 596 -14.39 17.01 22.26
CA LYS A 596 -15.49 17.05 21.28
C LYS A 596 -14.94 16.89 19.87
N GLU A 597 -14.46 15.68 19.55
CA GLU A 597 -13.93 15.36 18.23
C GLU A 597 -15.02 15.37 17.15
N LEU A 598 -14.68 15.94 15.99
CA LEU A 598 -15.38 15.74 14.73
C LEU A 598 -14.55 14.76 13.88
N ALA A 599 -15.19 13.68 13.46
CA ALA A 599 -14.63 12.64 12.62
C ALA A 599 -15.68 12.24 11.58
N TYR A 600 -15.57 12.86 10.41
CA TYR A 600 -16.57 12.79 9.36
C TYR A 600 -16.64 11.40 8.73
N SER A 601 -17.85 10.97 8.32
CA SER A 601 -18.03 9.66 7.68
C SER A 601 -19.25 9.59 6.75
N GLY A 602 -19.29 8.54 5.93
CA GLY A 602 -20.31 8.35 4.90
C GLY A 602 -20.08 9.26 3.69
N THR A 603 -21.10 9.34 2.83
CA THR A 603 -21.07 10.16 1.61
C THR A 603 -22.26 11.11 1.53
N LEU A 604 -22.06 12.22 0.84
CA LEU A 604 -23.09 13.09 0.32
C LEU A 604 -23.21 12.84 -1.19
N GLY A 605 -24.20 12.05 -1.58
CA GLY A 605 -24.24 11.48 -2.93
C GLY A 605 -23.01 10.59 -3.17
N SER A 606 -22.22 10.92 -4.20
CA SER A 606 -20.96 10.24 -4.54
C SER A 606 -19.71 10.81 -3.86
N THR A 607 -19.83 11.90 -3.08
CA THR A 607 -18.68 12.56 -2.44
C THR A 607 -18.53 12.12 -0.98
N SER A 608 -17.35 11.64 -0.59
CA SER A 608 -17.05 11.33 0.82
C SER A 608 -17.06 12.58 1.70
N ILE A 609 -17.63 12.47 2.90
CA ILE A 609 -17.63 13.56 3.88
C ILE A 609 -16.30 13.50 4.65
N ILE A 610 -15.45 14.51 4.47
CA ILE A 610 -14.08 14.58 5.00
C ILE A 610 -13.89 15.80 5.92
N GLY A 611 -14.74 16.83 5.78
CA GLY A 611 -14.74 18.02 6.63
C GLY A 611 -16.01 18.85 6.43
N CYS A 612 -16.15 19.95 7.16
CA CYS A 612 -17.23 20.93 6.92
C CYS A 612 -17.30 21.36 5.44
N THR A 613 -16.16 21.46 4.75
CA THR A 613 -16.06 21.81 3.33
C THR A 613 -16.74 20.82 2.38
N SER A 614 -16.96 19.57 2.78
CA SER A 614 -17.71 18.58 1.98
C SER A 614 -19.19 18.99 1.79
N CYS A 615 -19.75 19.76 2.73
CA CYS A 615 -21.11 20.31 2.62
C CYS A 615 -21.08 21.82 2.34
N HIS A 616 -20.20 22.55 3.02
CA HIS A 616 -20.05 24.00 2.95
C HIS A 616 -18.97 24.39 1.92
N ASN A 617 -19.34 24.44 0.64
CA ASN A 617 -18.51 24.90 -0.47
C ASN A 617 -19.33 25.69 -1.50
N ASP A 618 -18.69 26.24 -2.53
CA ASP A 618 -19.32 27.09 -3.54
C ASP A 618 -20.08 26.31 -4.64
N GLY A 619 -20.20 24.98 -4.52
CA GLY A 619 -20.81 24.09 -5.50
C GLY A 619 -19.90 23.72 -6.69
N LYS A 620 -18.65 24.22 -6.73
CA LYS A 620 -17.66 23.86 -7.77
C LYS A 620 -16.70 22.73 -7.34
N GLY A 621 -16.79 22.27 -6.09
CA GLY A 621 -15.87 21.28 -5.52
C GLY A 621 -14.52 21.87 -5.07
N GLY A 622 -14.40 23.18 -5.00
CA GLY A 622 -13.26 23.88 -4.39
C GLY A 622 -13.45 24.11 -2.90
N ALA A 623 -12.47 24.77 -2.27
CA ALA A 623 -12.65 25.31 -0.92
C ALA A 623 -13.76 26.40 -0.93
N PRO A 624 -14.55 26.54 0.16
CA PRO A 624 -15.50 27.65 0.27
C PRO A 624 -14.78 29.00 0.22
N LEU A 625 -15.48 30.02 -0.28
CA LEU A 625 -14.98 31.40 -0.32
C LEU A 625 -14.61 31.92 1.08
N ILE A 626 -15.36 31.48 2.10
CA ILE A 626 -15.08 31.65 3.53
C ILE A 626 -15.48 30.35 4.24
N PRO A 627 -14.59 29.67 4.99
CA PRO A 627 -14.98 28.51 5.80
C PRO A 627 -15.94 28.94 6.93
N PRO A 628 -17.17 28.38 7.02
CA PRO A 628 -18.12 28.79 8.04
C PRO A 628 -17.64 28.42 9.45
N GLN A 629 -17.90 29.29 10.41
CA GLN A 629 -17.49 29.14 11.80
C GLN A 629 -18.67 28.63 12.62
N TRP A 630 -18.47 27.53 13.35
CA TRP A 630 -19.52 26.88 14.11
C TRP A 630 -20.09 27.81 15.19
N GLY A 631 -21.42 27.96 15.25
CA GLY A 631 -22.11 28.92 16.10
C GLY A 631 -22.22 30.36 15.55
N VAL A 632 -21.53 30.71 14.45
CA VAL A 632 -21.52 32.07 13.89
C VAL A 632 -22.40 32.16 12.65
N ALA A 633 -23.69 32.44 12.86
CA ALA A 633 -24.73 32.38 11.81
C ALA A 633 -24.44 33.24 10.55
N SER A 634 -23.77 34.38 10.69
CA SER A 634 -23.39 35.25 9.56
C SER A 634 -22.45 34.57 8.55
N THR A 635 -21.67 33.58 8.99
CA THR A 635 -20.76 32.83 8.09
C THR A 635 -21.47 31.77 7.25
N GLY A 636 -22.73 31.43 7.56
CA GLY A 636 -23.59 30.56 6.78
C GLY A 636 -24.62 31.30 5.91
N ALA A 637 -24.51 32.63 5.78
CA ALA A 637 -25.40 33.41 4.93
C ALA A 637 -25.20 33.09 3.44
N CYS A 638 -26.26 33.17 2.62
CA CYS A 638 -26.25 32.79 1.20
C CYS A 638 -25.08 33.42 0.40
N ASP A 639 -24.75 34.66 0.74
CA ASP A 639 -23.74 35.48 0.08
C ASP A 639 -22.29 35.03 0.37
N ALA A 640 -22.05 34.30 1.47
CA ALA A 640 -20.73 33.77 1.82
C ALA A 640 -20.32 32.59 0.92
N CYS A 641 -21.29 31.80 0.46
CA CYS A 641 -21.05 30.66 -0.45
C CYS A 641 -21.34 31.00 -1.92
N HIS A 642 -22.27 31.93 -2.21
CA HIS A 642 -22.73 32.23 -3.57
C HIS A 642 -22.64 33.74 -3.89
N ALA A 643 -21.42 34.28 -3.89
CA ALA A 643 -21.15 35.65 -4.36
C ALA A 643 -21.60 35.83 -5.84
N THR A 644 -22.54 36.74 -6.09
CA THR A 644 -23.23 36.93 -7.39
C THR A 644 -22.29 37.09 -8.58
N ASN A 645 -21.15 37.75 -8.35
CA ASN A 645 -20.26 38.19 -9.41
C ASN A 645 -19.18 37.15 -9.74
N ALA A 646 -19.12 36.02 -9.00
CA ALA A 646 -18.06 35.01 -9.06
C ALA A 646 -18.54 33.61 -9.51
N LEU A 647 -19.76 33.51 -10.05
CA LEU A 647 -20.30 32.28 -10.67
C LEU A 647 -19.73 32.08 -12.09
N SER A 648 -18.41 31.91 -12.18
CA SER A 648 -17.62 31.72 -13.41
C SER A 648 -17.81 30.37 -14.12
N THR A 649 -18.90 29.65 -13.84
CA THR A 649 -19.18 28.35 -14.47
C THR A 649 -19.82 28.51 -15.86
N ALA A 650 -19.66 27.52 -16.72
CA ALA A 650 -19.81 27.60 -18.19
C ALA A 650 -21.13 28.17 -18.75
N GLY A 651 -22.21 28.23 -17.96
CA GLY A 651 -23.48 28.86 -18.35
C GLY A 651 -23.85 30.14 -17.60
N HIS A 652 -23.36 30.32 -16.36
CA HIS A 652 -23.91 31.34 -15.45
C HIS A 652 -23.59 32.77 -15.89
N ALA A 653 -22.35 33.06 -16.28
CA ALA A 653 -22.00 34.40 -16.77
C ALA A 653 -22.81 34.79 -18.02
N ALA A 654 -23.01 33.85 -18.95
CA ALA A 654 -23.83 34.07 -20.15
C ALA A 654 -25.30 34.43 -19.81
N HIS A 655 -25.89 33.80 -18.81
CA HIS A 655 -27.30 33.98 -18.48
C HIS A 655 -27.55 35.12 -17.48
N LEU A 656 -26.61 35.42 -16.61
CA LEU A 656 -26.77 36.42 -15.54
C LEU A 656 -26.15 37.78 -15.86
N SER A 657 -24.99 37.86 -16.53
CA SER A 657 -24.19 39.11 -16.55
C SER A 657 -23.62 39.54 -17.90
N LEU A 658 -23.45 38.65 -18.88
CA LEU A 658 -22.81 38.96 -20.15
C LEU A 658 -23.83 39.40 -21.21
N THR A 659 -23.51 40.50 -21.91
CA THR A 659 -24.41 41.22 -22.84
C THR A 659 -24.80 40.46 -24.11
N TYR A 660 -24.17 39.31 -24.38
CA TYR A 660 -24.59 38.42 -25.47
C TYR A 660 -25.74 37.46 -25.08
N GLY A 661 -26.09 37.36 -23.80
CA GLY A 661 -27.17 36.51 -23.31
C GLY A 661 -28.36 37.31 -22.75
N PRO A 662 -29.28 36.64 -22.01
CA PRO A 662 -30.55 37.23 -21.57
C PRO A 662 -30.45 38.17 -20.35
N VAL A 663 -29.37 38.14 -19.56
CA VAL A 663 -29.13 39.00 -18.38
C VAL A 663 -30.27 38.93 -17.33
N LEU A 664 -30.45 37.74 -16.75
CA LEU A 664 -31.53 37.38 -15.82
C LEU A 664 -31.27 37.78 -14.35
N ASN A 665 -30.27 38.60 -14.05
CA ASN A 665 -29.85 38.93 -12.68
C ASN A 665 -30.68 40.05 -12.00
N THR A 666 -31.81 40.45 -12.58
CA THR A 666 -32.58 41.65 -12.20
C THR A 666 -33.46 41.51 -10.94
N GLN A 667 -33.41 40.37 -10.25
CA GLN A 667 -34.17 40.11 -9.02
C GLN A 667 -33.27 39.80 -7.82
N VAL A 668 -33.80 40.06 -6.62
CA VAL A 668 -33.16 39.69 -5.34
C VAL A 668 -33.11 38.17 -5.13
N ARG A 669 -32.15 37.70 -4.33
CA ARG A 669 -32.04 36.29 -3.93
C ARG A 669 -33.19 35.91 -2.97
N PRO A 670 -33.71 34.67 -3.03
CA PRO A 670 -33.32 33.57 -3.92
C PRO A 670 -34.02 33.54 -5.28
N ALA A 671 -34.96 34.47 -5.55
CA ALA A 671 -35.85 34.42 -6.72
C ALA A 671 -35.13 34.39 -8.06
N ASN A 672 -34.02 35.14 -8.19
CA ASN A 672 -33.18 35.11 -9.39
C ASN A 672 -32.65 33.70 -9.73
N CYS A 673 -32.28 32.88 -8.74
CA CYS A 673 -31.83 31.50 -8.92
C CYS A 673 -32.99 30.53 -9.19
N GLN A 674 -34.19 30.79 -8.63
CA GLN A 674 -35.38 29.93 -8.82
C GLN A 674 -35.85 29.87 -10.28
N ASN A 675 -35.47 30.83 -11.12
CA ASN A 675 -35.66 30.77 -12.57
C ASN A 675 -35.01 29.54 -13.24
N CYS A 676 -33.97 28.96 -12.63
CA CYS A 676 -33.23 27.83 -13.19
C CYS A 676 -33.07 26.65 -12.22
N HIS A 677 -33.18 26.85 -10.90
CA HIS A 677 -32.87 25.84 -9.89
C HIS A 677 -34.00 25.61 -8.88
N THR A 678 -34.22 24.35 -8.51
CA THR A 678 -35.23 23.97 -7.51
C THR A 678 -34.73 24.28 -6.09
N TYR A 679 -35.13 25.42 -5.54
CA TYR A 679 -34.75 25.86 -4.19
C TYR A 679 -35.93 26.54 -3.48
N THR A 680 -36.08 26.31 -2.17
CA THR A 680 -37.12 26.92 -1.33
C THR A 680 -36.58 27.54 -0.05
N THR A 681 -35.72 26.81 0.69
CA THR A 681 -35.09 27.24 1.95
C THR A 681 -33.67 26.69 2.09
N ASP A 682 -32.93 27.19 3.06
CA ASP A 682 -31.55 26.77 3.37
C ASP A 682 -31.44 25.31 3.85
N VAL A 683 -32.55 24.71 4.30
CA VAL A 683 -32.65 23.29 4.71
C VAL A 683 -33.37 22.42 3.68
N ALA A 684 -33.79 22.96 2.53
CA ALA A 684 -34.58 22.25 1.53
C ALA A 684 -33.88 20.99 1.00
N ALA A 685 -34.63 19.92 0.70
CA ALA A 685 -34.03 18.64 0.34
C ALA A 685 -33.24 18.60 -0.98
N THR A 686 -33.33 19.66 -1.78
CA THR A 686 -32.54 19.92 -3.00
C THR A 686 -31.28 20.75 -2.75
N HIS A 687 -31.14 21.41 -1.60
CA HIS A 687 -29.94 22.16 -1.27
C HIS A 687 -28.89 21.22 -0.67
N VAL A 688 -27.62 21.38 -1.08
CA VAL A 688 -26.45 20.61 -0.58
C VAL A 688 -26.72 19.09 -0.55
N ASN A 689 -27.18 18.54 -1.69
CA ASN A 689 -27.52 17.11 -1.84
C ASN A 689 -26.56 16.31 -2.76
N GLY A 690 -25.65 16.99 -3.47
CA GLY A 690 -24.69 16.40 -4.41
C GLY A 690 -25.13 16.37 -5.88
N THR A 691 -26.37 16.74 -6.19
CA THR A 691 -26.90 16.85 -7.56
C THR A 691 -27.01 18.32 -8.01
N LYS A 692 -27.47 18.54 -9.26
CA LYS A 692 -27.63 19.86 -9.87
C LYS A 692 -29.02 19.95 -10.48
N GLU A 693 -30.00 20.35 -9.67
CA GLU A 693 -31.40 20.47 -10.03
C GLU A 693 -31.56 21.65 -10.99
N VAL A 694 -31.74 21.37 -12.28
CA VAL A 694 -32.03 22.39 -13.30
C VAL A 694 -33.46 22.19 -13.79
N VAL A 695 -34.26 23.26 -13.74
CA VAL A 695 -35.65 23.29 -14.16
C VAL A 695 -35.72 23.45 -15.67
N TYR A 696 -35.41 22.37 -16.41
CA TYR A 696 -35.22 22.41 -17.87
C TYR A 696 -36.43 22.90 -18.67
N THR A 697 -37.65 22.82 -18.12
CA THR A 697 -38.86 23.44 -18.71
C THR A 697 -38.72 24.95 -18.91
N ASN A 698 -37.90 25.62 -18.10
CA ASN A 698 -37.68 27.05 -18.20
C ASN A 698 -36.65 27.40 -19.29
N CYS A 699 -35.89 26.40 -19.79
CA CYS A 699 -34.92 26.58 -20.86
C CYS A 699 -35.56 26.48 -22.27
N THR A 700 -36.65 25.72 -22.43
CA THR A 700 -37.23 25.42 -23.76
C THR A 700 -37.68 26.63 -24.58
N PRO A 701 -38.12 27.79 -24.02
CA PRO A 701 -38.44 28.98 -24.83
C PRO A 701 -37.22 29.60 -25.50
N CYS A 702 -36.02 29.37 -24.98
CA CYS A 702 -34.76 29.89 -25.55
C CYS A 702 -33.94 28.81 -26.26
N HIS A 703 -34.03 27.56 -25.81
CA HIS A 703 -33.33 26.39 -26.34
C HIS A 703 -34.34 25.28 -26.73
N PRO A 704 -35.05 25.41 -27.86
CA PRO A 704 -36.10 24.47 -28.26
C PRO A 704 -35.56 23.13 -28.79
N ASN A 705 -34.26 23.04 -29.09
CA ASN A 705 -33.61 21.84 -29.62
C ASN A 705 -33.20 20.81 -28.54
N GLY A 706 -33.78 20.91 -27.35
CA GLY A 706 -33.54 19.99 -26.24
C GLY A 706 -32.55 20.51 -25.19
N GLN A 707 -32.18 19.62 -24.26
CA GLN A 707 -31.44 19.92 -23.06
C GLN A 707 -30.00 20.40 -23.34
N PRO A 708 -29.59 21.62 -22.96
CA PRO A 708 -28.22 22.08 -23.13
C PRO A 708 -27.23 21.26 -22.31
N THR A 709 -26.18 20.74 -22.96
CA THR A 709 -25.09 19.99 -22.31
C THR A 709 -24.03 20.94 -21.78
N TRP A 710 -24.11 21.26 -20.48
CA TRP A 710 -23.17 22.12 -19.75
C TRP A 710 -21.82 21.41 -19.46
N VAL A 711 -21.17 20.88 -20.50
CA VAL A 711 -19.86 20.22 -20.38
C VAL A 711 -18.81 21.21 -19.89
N GLY A 712 -18.06 20.85 -18.86
CA GLY A 712 -17.00 21.67 -18.29
C GLY A 712 -15.81 21.79 -19.24
N GLY A 713 -15.39 23.03 -19.50
CA GLY A 713 -14.41 23.37 -20.52
C GLY A 713 -14.99 24.34 -21.55
N GLN A 714 -14.11 25.06 -22.25
CA GLN A 714 -14.51 25.97 -23.32
C GLN A 714 -14.91 25.16 -24.56
N GLN A 715 -16.19 24.78 -24.64
CA GLN A 715 -16.74 24.13 -25.84
C GLN A 715 -16.49 25.00 -27.07
N THR A 716 -16.27 24.36 -28.22
CA THR A 716 -16.09 25.11 -29.47
C THR A 716 -17.35 25.93 -29.74
N THR A 717 -17.14 27.21 -30.07
CA THR A 717 -18.13 28.30 -30.02
C THR A 717 -19.36 28.10 -30.92
N ASN A 718 -19.32 27.14 -31.83
CA ASN A 718 -20.43 26.77 -32.70
C ASN A 718 -21.55 26.03 -31.95
N SER A 719 -21.19 25.20 -30.96
CA SER A 719 -22.14 24.31 -30.26
C SER A 719 -23.28 25.10 -29.59
N TRP A 720 -22.94 26.16 -28.87
CA TRP A 720 -23.89 27.04 -28.21
C TRP A 720 -24.75 27.85 -29.20
N CYS A 721 -24.15 28.38 -30.27
CA CYS A 721 -24.90 29.04 -31.35
C CYS A 721 -25.92 28.08 -31.98
N ASN A 722 -25.51 26.87 -32.31
CA ASN A 722 -26.37 25.90 -32.97
C ASN A 722 -27.60 25.51 -32.13
N SER A 723 -27.56 25.63 -30.79
CA SER A 723 -28.74 25.40 -29.92
C SER A 723 -29.93 26.31 -30.24
N CYS A 724 -29.67 27.51 -30.78
CA CYS A 724 -30.69 28.48 -31.21
C CYS A 724 -30.85 28.57 -32.73
N HIS A 725 -29.76 28.33 -33.47
CA HIS A 725 -29.65 28.59 -34.90
C HIS A 725 -29.80 27.35 -35.80
N THR A 726 -30.00 26.15 -35.24
CA THR A 726 -30.26 24.92 -36.02
C THR A 726 -31.57 24.25 -35.62
N GLY A 727 -32.03 23.27 -36.39
CA GLY A 727 -33.23 22.50 -36.08
C GLY A 727 -34.49 23.37 -35.97
N THR A 728 -35.16 23.31 -34.81
CA THR A 728 -36.20 24.27 -34.43
C THR A 728 -35.53 25.59 -34.08
N LEU A 729 -35.75 26.64 -34.86
CA LEU A 729 -35.10 27.94 -34.65
C LEU A 729 -35.70 28.64 -33.42
N SER A 730 -34.87 29.17 -32.53
CA SER A 730 -35.34 29.95 -31.37
C SER A 730 -36.04 31.24 -31.82
N VAL A 731 -37.12 31.61 -31.13
CA VAL A 731 -37.87 32.85 -31.35
C VAL A 731 -37.86 33.66 -30.07
N ILE A 732 -36.99 34.68 -29.99
CA ILE A 732 -36.81 35.49 -28.79
C ILE A 732 -37.35 36.89 -29.04
N LYS A 733 -38.28 37.37 -28.20
CA LYS A 733 -38.98 38.66 -28.37
C LYS A 733 -39.61 38.83 -29.77
N GLY A 734 -40.10 37.73 -30.35
CA GLY A 734 -40.69 37.69 -31.70
C GLY A 734 -39.69 37.62 -32.87
N ILE A 735 -38.38 37.60 -32.61
CA ILE A 735 -37.34 37.52 -33.65
C ILE A 735 -36.85 36.06 -33.76
N THR A 736 -37.01 35.46 -34.93
CA THR A 736 -36.50 34.11 -35.26
C THR A 736 -35.01 34.14 -35.56
N ALA A 737 -34.25 33.21 -34.98
CA ALA A 737 -32.83 33.04 -35.24
C ALA A 737 -32.52 32.63 -36.71
N PRO A 738 -31.51 33.22 -37.37
CA PRO A 738 -31.00 32.75 -38.67
C PRO A 738 -30.59 31.28 -38.65
N ASN A 739 -30.90 30.54 -39.72
CA ASN A 739 -30.65 29.09 -39.81
C ASN A 739 -29.20 28.78 -40.26
N THR A 740 -28.45 28.09 -39.41
CA THR A 740 -27.06 27.64 -39.64
C THR A 740 -26.92 26.13 -39.88
N SER A 741 -28.02 25.39 -40.04
CA SER A 741 -28.02 23.90 -40.09
C SER A 741 -27.20 23.28 -41.24
N LEU A 742 -26.71 24.09 -42.17
CA LEU A 742 -25.85 23.67 -43.29
C LEU A 742 -24.41 24.20 -43.17
N SER A 743 -24.02 24.90 -42.10
CA SER A 743 -22.75 25.66 -42.07
C SER A 743 -21.52 24.75 -42.18
N THR A 744 -21.53 23.64 -41.43
CA THR A 744 -20.48 22.63 -41.36
C THR A 744 -20.45 21.67 -42.55
N THR A 745 -21.52 21.61 -43.37
CA THR A 745 -21.64 20.66 -44.49
C THR A 745 -21.62 21.32 -45.87
N LYS A 746 -22.26 22.48 -46.03
CA LYS A 746 -22.36 23.25 -47.28
C LYS A 746 -22.07 24.75 -47.15
N GLY A 747 -21.92 25.29 -45.94
CA GLY A 747 -21.52 26.67 -45.66
C GLY A 747 -20.00 26.85 -45.51
N HIS A 748 -19.56 28.01 -45.00
CA HIS A 748 -18.13 28.32 -44.88
C HIS A 748 -17.38 27.46 -43.84
N GLU A 749 -18.03 26.98 -42.78
CA GLU A 749 -17.38 26.13 -41.76
C GLU A 749 -16.97 24.75 -42.32
N SER A 750 -17.52 24.36 -43.48
CA SER A 750 -17.08 23.18 -44.24
C SER A 750 -15.76 23.38 -45.02
N LYS A 751 -14.94 24.39 -44.67
CA LYS A 751 -13.74 24.81 -45.42
C LYS A 751 -12.53 24.98 -44.50
N ALA A 752 -11.38 24.50 -44.98
CA ALA A 752 -10.12 24.56 -44.23
C ALA A 752 -9.76 26.00 -43.84
N GLY A 753 -9.34 26.19 -42.58
CA GLY A 753 -8.99 27.50 -42.01
C GLY A 753 -10.17 28.31 -41.45
N ILE A 754 -11.43 27.85 -41.60
CA ILE A 754 -12.60 28.47 -40.97
C ILE A 754 -13.05 27.59 -39.80
N THR A 755 -12.44 27.81 -38.63
CA THR A 755 -12.69 27.04 -37.40
C THR A 755 -13.95 27.52 -36.66
N GLY A 756 -15.06 27.60 -37.39
CA GLY A 756 -16.37 27.88 -36.83
C GLY A 756 -16.86 29.33 -36.93
N CYS A 757 -18.03 29.59 -36.36
CA CYS A 757 -18.79 30.84 -36.51
C CYS A 757 -17.96 32.07 -36.08
N THR A 758 -17.09 31.91 -35.07
CA THR A 758 -16.25 32.98 -34.51
C THR A 758 -15.07 33.38 -35.39
N THR A 759 -14.82 32.67 -36.49
CA THR A 759 -13.96 33.18 -37.58
C THR A 759 -14.53 34.47 -38.17
N CYS A 760 -15.87 34.60 -38.16
CA CYS A 760 -16.60 35.75 -38.71
C CYS A 760 -17.25 36.62 -37.62
N HIS A 761 -17.82 36.01 -36.58
CA HIS A 761 -18.68 36.68 -35.60
C HIS A 761 -18.01 36.91 -34.24
N ASP A 762 -18.22 38.11 -33.70
CA ASP A 762 -17.78 38.52 -32.38
C ASP A 762 -18.61 37.80 -31.30
N ALA A 763 -18.04 36.79 -30.65
CA ALA A 763 -18.72 36.01 -29.61
C ALA A 763 -19.08 36.81 -28.35
N SER A 764 -18.46 37.98 -28.13
CA SER A 764 -18.64 38.81 -26.94
C SER A 764 -19.64 39.95 -27.17
N ALA A 765 -19.78 40.43 -28.40
CA ALA A 765 -20.74 41.49 -28.75
C ALA A 765 -22.20 41.08 -28.44
N ALA A 766 -23.05 42.07 -28.14
CA ALA A 766 -24.47 41.84 -27.85
C ALA A 766 -25.19 41.10 -29.00
N HIS A 767 -26.20 40.31 -28.64
CA HIS A 767 -26.81 39.34 -29.56
C HIS A 767 -28.34 39.28 -29.46
N ILE A 768 -28.89 39.22 -28.24
CA ILE A 768 -30.35 39.11 -27.99
C ILE A 768 -31.01 40.51 -27.88
N ILE A 769 -30.61 41.43 -28.76
CA ILE A 769 -31.11 42.82 -28.83
C ILE A 769 -31.43 43.24 -30.28
N PRO A 770 -32.42 44.12 -30.53
CA PRO A 770 -32.86 44.44 -31.90
C PRO A 770 -31.87 45.20 -32.79
N ALA A 771 -30.78 45.74 -32.23
CA ALA A 771 -29.95 46.77 -32.88
C ALA A 771 -28.73 46.23 -33.66
N THR A 772 -28.23 45.03 -33.35
CA THR A 772 -26.93 44.55 -33.83
C THR A 772 -27.03 43.77 -35.14
N LYS A 773 -26.87 44.46 -36.28
CA LYS A 773 -26.70 43.78 -37.58
C LYS A 773 -25.29 43.14 -37.68
N TYR A 774 -25.23 41.94 -38.23
CA TYR A 774 -24.04 41.15 -38.61
C TYR A 774 -23.07 40.68 -37.49
N ARG A 775 -22.92 41.42 -36.38
CA ARG A 775 -22.11 41.00 -35.19
C ARG A 775 -20.69 40.52 -35.57
N LEU A 776 -19.98 41.23 -36.44
CA LEU A 776 -18.70 40.78 -37.00
C LEU A 776 -17.50 41.09 -36.08
N VAL A 777 -16.48 40.21 -36.10
CA VAL A 777 -15.19 40.44 -35.43
C VAL A 777 -14.52 41.71 -35.98
N THR A 778 -13.75 42.43 -35.16
CA THR A 778 -13.21 43.76 -35.49
C THR A 778 -12.47 43.82 -36.84
N ALA A 779 -11.69 42.79 -37.18
CA ALA A 779 -10.96 42.70 -38.45
C ALA A 779 -11.86 42.56 -39.70
N LEU A 780 -13.15 42.24 -39.52
CA LEU A 780 -14.16 42.06 -40.56
C LEU A 780 -15.33 43.05 -40.42
N ARG A 781 -15.25 44.07 -39.55
CA ARG A 781 -16.31 45.09 -39.45
C ARG A 781 -16.25 46.02 -40.67
N PRO A 782 -17.38 46.32 -41.35
CA PRO A 782 -17.39 47.22 -42.49
C PRO A 782 -16.99 48.64 -42.05
N ASN A 783 -16.01 49.23 -42.74
CA ASN A 783 -15.60 50.62 -42.55
C ASN A 783 -16.29 51.58 -43.55
N THR A 784 -16.48 51.14 -44.80
CA THR A 784 -17.37 51.78 -45.79
C THR A 784 -17.93 50.78 -46.81
N ASP A 785 -17.09 49.87 -47.35
CA ASP A 785 -17.53 48.82 -48.27
C ASP A 785 -18.12 47.60 -47.53
N ILE A 786 -19.30 47.18 -48.00
CA ILE A 786 -20.10 46.08 -47.46
C ILE A 786 -19.62 44.70 -47.95
N ASN A 787 -18.86 44.65 -49.06
CA ASN A 787 -18.17 43.43 -49.53
C ASN A 787 -16.79 43.22 -48.91
N ASN A 788 -16.23 44.24 -48.24
CA ASN A 788 -14.91 44.18 -47.60
C ASN A 788 -14.70 42.95 -46.68
N PRO A 789 -15.69 42.51 -45.86
CA PRO A 789 -15.56 41.31 -45.04
C PRO A 789 -15.29 40.03 -45.86
N CYS A 790 -15.86 39.93 -47.07
CA CYS A 790 -15.60 38.83 -48.00
C CYS A 790 -14.21 38.97 -48.66
N ASN A 791 -13.85 40.19 -49.05
CA ASN A 791 -12.59 40.50 -49.73
C ASN A 791 -11.35 40.14 -48.87
N ASN A 792 -11.44 40.28 -47.55
CA ASN A 792 -10.38 39.93 -46.59
C ASN A 792 -9.89 38.47 -46.65
N CYS A 793 -10.72 37.53 -47.14
CA CYS A 793 -10.32 36.14 -47.35
C CYS A 793 -10.26 35.77 -48.84
N HIS A 794 -11.17 36.30 -49.67
CA HIS A 794 -11.26 35.91 -51.08
C HIS A 794 -10.28 36.66 -51.99
N ASN A 795 -9.90 37.90 -51.66
CA ASN A 795 -9.11 38.77 -52.54
C ASN A 795 -7.76 39.19 -51.92
N ASN A 796 -7.48 38.81 -50.68
CA ASN A 796 -6.20 39.06 -49.99
C ASN A 796 -5.45 37.74 -49.72
N ASN A 797 -4.14 37.80 -49.48
CA ASN A 797 -3.27 36.64 -49.16
C ASN A 797 -3.01 36.48 -47.65
N THR A 798 -3.82 37.14 -46.82
CA THR A 798 -3.85 37.10 -45.35
C THR A 798 -4.24 35.71 -44.78
N PRO A 799 -4.04 35.43 -43.47
CA PRO A 799 -3.59 34.11 -42.98
C PRO A 799 -4.64 33.00 -42.89
N VAL A 800 -5.78 33.12 -43.57
CA VAL A 800 -6.71 32.02 -43.85
C VAL A 800 -6.65 31.73 -45.35
N PRO A 801 -5.74 30.86 -45.83
CA PRO A 801 -5.58 30.63 -47.26
C PRO A 801 -6.84 29.95 -47.82
N VAL A 802 -7.54 30.64 -48.72
CA VAL A 802 -8.55 30.02 -49.59
C VAL A 802 -7.84 28.99 -50.47
N ALA A 803 -7.74 27.76 -49.96
CA ALA A 803 -6.86 26.70 -50.47
C ALA A 803 -7.20 26.27 -51.92
N ASN A 804 -8.46 26.46 -52.32
CA ASN A 804 -8.87 26.28 -53.71
C ASN A 804 -8.87 27.65 -54.41
N VAL A 805 -7.81 27.90 -55.19
CA VAL A 805 -7.60 29.13 -55.98
C VAL A 805 -8.78 29.52 -56.89
N LYS A 806 -9.68 28.57 -57.21
CA LYS A 806 -10.92 28.82 -57.96
C LYS A 806 -11.98 29.64 -57.18
N PHE A 807 -11.67 30.03 -55.94
CA PHE A 807 -12.44 30.97 -55.12
C PHE A 807 -11.63 32.20 -54.68
N LYS A 808 -10.43 32.43 -55.26
CA LYS A 808 -9.65 33.66 -55.06
C LYS A 808 -9.89 34.71 -56.15
N ASN A 809 -9.65 35.97 -55.83
CA ASN A 809 -9.74 37.14 -56.72
C ASN A 809 -11.13 37.27 -57.37
N MET A 810 -12.18 37.00 -56.59
CA MET A 810 -13.56 37.07 -57.05
C MET A 810 -13.96 38.51 -57.30
N SER A 811 -14.47 38.75 -58.51
CA SER A 811 -15.06 40.02 -58.90
C SER A 811 -16.51 40.07 -58.42
N THR A 812 -16.97 41.24 -58.03
CA THR A 812 -18.41 41.51 -57.85
C THR A 812 -19.09 41.66 -59.21
N HIS A 813 -20.42 41.61 -59.25
CA HIS A 813 -21.18 41.77 -60.49
C HIS A 813 -21.67 43.22 -60.67
N VAL A 814 -21.86 43.62 -61.93
CA VAL A 814 -22.45 44.93 -62.27
C VAL A 814 -23.98 44.86 -62.15
N THR A 815 -24.58 45.83 -61.48
CA THR A 815 -26.05 45.90 -61.29
C THR A 815 -26.76 46.66 -62.41
N ALA A 816 -26.04 47.49 -63.16
CA ALA A 816 -26.54 48.28 -64.28
C ALA A 816 -25.57 48.24 -65.48
N LYS A 817 -26.09 48.39 -66.70
CA LYS A 817 -25.29 48.44 -67.94
C LYS A 817 -24.37 49.67 -67.91
N GLY A 818 -23.06 49.46 -67.95
CA GLY A 818 -22.05 50.52 -67.84
C GLY A 818 -21.78 51.02 -66.42
N GLY A 819 -22.44 50.47 -65.40
CA GLY A 819 -22.20 50.82 -64.00
C GLY A 819 -21.00 50.07 -63.39
N GLY A 820 -20.62 50.49 -62.18
CA GLY A 820 -19.58 49.83 -61.38
C GLY A 820 -19.98 48.43 -60.87
N GLN A 821 -19.01 47.69 -60.36
CA GLN A 821 -19.18 46.33 -59.83
C GLN A 821 -19.73 46.38 -58.38
N THR A 822 -20.96 46.85 -58.20
CA THR A 822 -21.52 47.19 -56.87
C THR A 822 -22.42 46.13 -56.23
N MET A 823 -22.57 44.94 -56.83
CA MET A 823 -23.42 43.89 -56.24
C MET A 823 -22.79 43.31 -54.97
N GLU A 824 -23.58 43.20 -53.89
CA GLU A 824 -23.14 42.54 -52.65
C GLU A 824 -23.07 41.02 -52.84
N CYS A 825 -22.00 40.36 -52.38
CA CYS A 825 -21.82 38.92 -52.54
C CYS A 825 -23.00 38.10 -51.98
N TRP A 826 -23.60 38.56 -50.88
CA TRP A 826 -24.74 37.87 -50.26
C TRP A 826 -26.08 38.01 -51.00
N GLN A 827 -26.16 38.79 -52.09
CA GLN A 827 -27.36 38.78 -52.94
C GLN A 827 -27.54 37.39 -53.57
N CYS A 828 -26.42 36.77 -53.98
CA CYS A 828 -26.39 35.41 -54.48
C CYS A 828 -26.09 34.36 -53.40
N HIS A 829 -25.25 34.67 -52.41
CA HIS A 829 -24.71 33.67 -51.48
C HIS A 829 -25.30 33.74 -50.05
N ASP A 830 -25.47 32.59 -49.40
CA ASP A 830 -25.69 32.47 -47.96
C ASP A 830 -24.49 31.77 -47.31
N LEU A 831 -23.76 32.51 -46.47
CA LEU A 831 -22.49 32.06 -45.93
C LEU A 831 -22.64 30.84 -44.98
N HIS A 832 -23.84 30.64 -44.44
CA HIS A 832 -24.20 29.53 -43.56
C HIS A 832 -24.61 28.25 -44.31
N GLY A 833 -24.58 28.26 -45.65
CA GLY A 833 -24.82 27.07 -46.46
C GLY A 833 -26.22 26.97 -47.05
N THR A 834 -26.31 26.27 -48.18
CA THR A 834 -27.53 26.12 -49.00
C THR A 834 -27.63 24.71 -49.53
N THR A 835 -28.82 24.24 -49.92
CA THR A 835 -28.94 22.94 -50.60
C THR A 835 -28.25 22.94 -51.97
N ASN A 836 -28.29 24.08 -52.68
CA ASN A 836 -27.53 24.39 -53.89
C ASN A 836 -26.01 24.39 -53.67
N ASN A 837 -25.26 24.28 -54.77
CA ASN A 837 -23.79 24.35 -54.74
C ASN A 837 -23.25 25.76 -54.56
N SER A 838 -22.00 25.86 -54.07
CA SER A 838 -21.28 27.13 -53.86
C SER A 838 -22.07 28.15 -53.04
N MET A 839 -22.84 27.70 -52.05
CA MET A 839 -23.60 28.55 -51.12
C MET A 839 -24.65 29.46 -51.79
N ILE A 840 -25.09 29.14 -53.02
CA ILE A 840 -26.04 29.98 -53.77
C ILE A 840 -27.45 29.84 -53.19
N LYS A 841 -28.05 30.96 -52.77
CA LYS A 841 -29.36 31.01 -52.11
C LYS A 841 -30.42 30.25 -52.90
N THR A 842 -31.21 29.44 -52.18
CA THR A 842 -32.32 28.67 -52.74
C THR A 842 -33.47 29.55 -53.20
N LYS A 843 -33.59 30.75 -52.61
CA LYS A 843 -34.49 31.83 -53.01
C LYS A 843 -33.68 33.13 -53.11
N ILE A 844 -33.63 33.73 -54.29
CA ILE A 844 -33.00 35.04 -54.51
C ILE A 844 -34.09 36.10 -54.66
N THR A 845 -33.89 37.23 -53.99
CA THR A 845 -34.84 38.35 -53.92
C THR A 845 -34.08 39.62 -54.25
N TYR A 846 -34.46 40.30 -55.33
CA TYR A 846 -33.78 41.53 -55.74
C TYR A 846 -34.22 42.70 -54.85
N LEU A 847 -33.26 43.51 -54.37
CA LEU A 847 -33.45 44.54 -53.34
C LEU A 847 -34.45 45.68 -53.66
N ASN A 848 -35.08 45.69 -54.84
CA ASN A 848 -36.12 46.66 -55.22
C ASN A 848 -37.34 45.96 -55.85
N ALA A 849 -37.80 44.88 -55.22
CA ALA A 849 -39.06 44.20 -55.56
C ALA A 849 -39.66 43.54 -54.30
N THR A 850 -40.60 44.22 -53.64
CA THR A 850 -41.42 43.64 -52.58
C THR A 850 -42.19 42.41 -53.10
N THR A 851 -42.33 41.39 -52.24
CA THR A 851 -43.17 40.19 -52.45
C THR A 851 -42.87 39.30 -53.67
N SER A 852 -41.60 39.08 -54.05
CA SER A 852 -41.25 38.01 -55.01
C SER A 852 -39.90 37.33 -54.73
N ASN A 853 -39.94 36.24 -53.97
CA ASN A 853 -38.81 35.35 -53.72
C ASN A 853 -38.70 34.32 -54.86
N TRP A 854 -37.68 34.40 -55.72
CA TRP A 854 -37.53 33.49 -56.86
C TRP A 854 -36.69 32.26 -56.47
N THR A 855 -37.30 31.07 -56.49
CA THR A 855 -36.59 29.81 -56.25
C THR A 855 -35.58 29.54 -57.36
N VAL A 856 -34.32 29.30 -57.00
CA VAL A 856 -33.21 28.97 -57.93
C VAL A 856 -32.67 27.59 -57.60
N SER A 857 -32.71 26.68 -58.57
CA SER A 857 -32.25 25.28 -58.42
C SER A 857 -30.88 25.07 -59.07
N PHE A 858 -29.82 25.39 -58.34
CA PHE A 858 -28.42 25.26 -58.80
C PHE A 858 -27.72 24.03 -58.21
N THR A 859 -27.95 22.87 -58.83
CA THR A 859 -27.45 21.57 -58.37
C THR A 859 -26.10 21.15 -58.96
N ASN A 860 -25.71 21.65 -60.14
CA ASN A 860 -24.38 21.46 -60.74
C ASN A 860 -24.11 22.50 -61.85
N ARG A 861 -22.85 22.59 -62.31
CA ARG A 861 -22.41 23.58 -63.33
C ARG A 861 -22.83 23.25 -64.78
N SER A 862 -23.36 22.06 -65.04
CA SER A 862 -23.63 21.51 -66.37
C SER A 862 -25.12 21.50 -66.73
N THR A 863 -26.03 21.54 -65.74
CA THR A 863 -27.49 21.64 -65.96
C THR A 863 -28.21 22.67 -65.07
N GLY A 864 -27.57 23.20 -64.03
CA GLY A 864 -28.22 24.13 -63.08
C GLY A 864 -28.13 25.63 -63.42
N MET A 865 -27.35 26.02 -64.44
CA MET A 865 -27.10 27.44 -64.75
C MET A 865 -28.33 28.18 -65.29
N VAL A 866 -29.08 27.49 -66.16
CA VAL A 866 -30.20 28.02 -66.93
C VAL A 866 -31.29 26.97 -66.97
N ASN A 867 -32.57 27.37 -66.96
CA ASN A 867 -33.69 26.44 -67.04
C ASN A 867 -34.56 26.81 -68.24
N ARG A 868 -34.43 26.04 -69.34
CA ARG A 868 -35.16 26.27 -70.61
C ARG A 868 -36.66 25.93 -70.56
N VAL A 869 -37.15 25.34 -69.46
CA VAL A 869 -38.57 25.00 -69.27
C VAL A 869 -39.29 26.09 -68.49
N THR A 870 -38.69 26.58 -67.39
CA THR A 870 -39.32 27.58 -66.50
C THR A 870 -38.82 29.00 -66.70
N ASN A 871 -37.69 29.17 -67.40
CA ASN A 871 -36.92 30.41 -67.53
C ASN A 871 -36.54 31.06 -66.19
N ARG A 872 -36.24 30.21 -65.19
CA ARG A 872 -35.87 30.56 -63.79
C ARG A 872 -34.52 29.96 -63.34
N GLY A 873 -33.54 29.84 -64.24
CA GLY A 873 -32.17 29.50 -63.86
C GLY A 873 -31.42 30.66 -63.18
N LEU A 874 -30.19 30.39 -62.74
CA LEU A 874 -29.34 31.34 -62.00
C LEU A 874 -29.14 32.67 -62.75
N CYS A 875 -28.83 32.63 -64.05
CA CYS A 875 -28.66 33.85 -64.86
C CYS A 875 -30.00 34.58 -65.09
N GLN A 876 -31.07 33.79 -65.30
CA GLN A 876 -32.41 34.28 -65.64
C GLN A 876 -33.14 34.89 -64.43
N VAL A 877 -32.64 34.74 -63.20
CA VAL A 877 -33.27 35.33 -62.01
C VAL A 877 -33.17 36.87 -62.00
N CYS A 878 -32.10 37.42 -62.58
CA CYS A 878 -31.81 38.86 -62.59
C CYS A 878 -31.78 39.49 -64.00
N HIS A 879 -31.21 38.83 -65.01
CA HIS A 879 -30.93 39.50 -66.29
C HIS A 879 -32.19 39.80 -67.12
N LYS A 880 -32.53 41.08 -67.26
CA LYS A 880 -33.63 41.55 -68.14
C LYS A 880 -33.18 41.97 -69.56
N THR A 881 -31.88 42.12 -69.80
CA THR A 881 -31.33 42.86 -70.96
C THR A 881 -30.06 42.25 -71.59
N THR A 882 -29.77 40.97 -71.32
CA THR A 882 -28.65 40.24 -71.93
C THR A 882 -28.98 39.76 -73.34
N LYS A 883 -27.96 39.46 -74.17
CA LYS A 883 -28.18 38.91 -75.53
C LYS A 883 -28.76 37.48 -75.51
N TYR A 884 -28.43 36.71 -74.47
CA TYR A 884 -28.85 35.32 -74.27
C TYR A 884 -29.38 35.15 -72.84
N TYR A 885 -30.27 34.17 -72.62
CA TYR A 885 -30.86 33.81 -71.31
C TYR A 885 -31.52 34.96 -70.54
N VAL A 886 -32.37 35.74 -71.21
CA VAL A 886 -33.17 36.80 -70.58
C VAL A 886 -34.25 36.19 -69.65
N LYS A 887 -34.54 36.88 -68.54
CA LYS A 887 -35.57 36.50 -67.56
C LYS A 887 -36.93 36.29 -68.24
N GLY A 888 -37.47 35.08 -68.09
CA GLY A 888 -38.76 34.68 -68.68
C GLY A 888 -38.71 34.24 -70.15
N VAL A 889 -37.63 34.50 -70.88
CA VAL A 889 -37.52 34.24 -72.33
C VAL A 889 -36.83 32.90 -72.61
N PRO A 890 -37.38 32.02 -73.48
CA PRO A 890 -36.71 30.78 -73.90
C PRO A 890 -35.42 31.05 -74.70
N GLU A 891 -34.44 30.17 -74.57
CA GLU A 891 -33.15 30.28 -75.27
C GLU A 891 -32.65 28.89 -75.69
N ASN A 892 -32.12 28.78 -76.91
CA ASN A 892 -31.71 27.52 -77.56
C ASN A 892 -30.29 27.59 -78.16
N ASN A 893 -29.78 28.77 -78.47
CA ASN A 893 -28.63 28.98 -79.36
C ASN A 893 -27.29 29.15 -78.62
N HIS A 894 -27.23 28.70 -77.36
CA HIS A 894 -26.07 28.83 -76.49
C HIS A 894 -25.92 27.57 -75.60
N PRO A 895 -24.69 27.14 -75.26
CA PRO A 895 -24.47 26.04 -74.33
C PRO A 895 -25.12 26.26 -72.96
N THR A 896 -25.99 25.33 -72.55
CA THR A 896 -26.79 25.36 -71.31
C THR A 896 -26.02 24.93 -70.06
N GLY A 897 -24.74 24.60 -70.21
CA GLY A 897 -23.90 24.00 -69.19
C GLY A 897 -22.44 24.33 -69.39
N ASN A 898 -21.64 24.13 -68.33
CA ASN A 898 -20.21 24.41 -68.28
C ASN A 898 -19.87 25.89 -68.56
N CYS A 899 -20.84 26.80 -68.39
CA CYS A 899 -20.76 28.21 -68.76
C CYS A 899 -19.53 28.92 -68.16
N PHE A 900 -19.09 28.53 -66.95
CA PHE A 900 -17.92 29.12 -66.27
C PHE A 900 -16.56 28.79 -66.90
N THR A 901 -16.50 27.92 -67.92
CA THR A 901 -15.29 27.79 -68.76
C THR A 901 -15.07 29.04 -69.59
N CYS A 902 -16.15 29.59 -70.17
CA CYS A 902 -16.10 30.79 -71.01
C CYS A 902 -16.37 32.07 -70.19
N HIS A 903 -17.19 31.97 -69.14
CA HIS A 903 -17.63 33.07 -68.25
C HIS A 903 -17.08 32.91 -66.82
N PRO A 904 -15.78 33.11 -66.57
CA PRO A 904 -15.22 32.95 -65.23
C PRO A 904 -15.80 33.94 -64.20
N HIS A 905 -15.94 33.50 -62.96
CA HIS A 905 -16.46 34.31 -61.86
C HIS A 905 -15.47 35.43 -61.43
N ASN A 906 -14.18 35.22 -61.66
CA ASN A 906 -13.06 36.14 -61.40
C ASN A 906 -12.60 36.91 -62.66
N ALA A 907 -13.51 37.21 -63.59
CA ALA A 907 -13.17 37.87 -64.85
C ALA A 907 -12.80 39.37 -64.69
N LYS A 908 -11.74 39.81 -65.36
CA LYS A 908 -11.21 41.19 -65.24
C LYS A 908 -12.23 42.23 -65.73
N GLY A 909 -12.81 42.95 -64.78
CA GLY A 909 -13.82 44.00 -65.00
C GLY A 909 -15.28 43.54 -64.84
N GLY A 910 -15.53 42.49 -64.05
CA GLY A 910 -16.88 42.10 -63.62
C GLY A 910 -17.13 40.60 -63.70
N ALA A 911 -17.76 40.04 -62.65
CA ALA A 911 -18.14 38.63 -62.60
C ALA A 911 -18.86 38.15 -63.87
N PHE A 912 -18.47 36.97 -64.37
CA PHE A 912 -19.07 36.28 -65.53
C PHE A 912 -18.88 36.97 -66.89
N LYS A 913 -18.02 37.99 -66.99
CA LYS A 913 -17.52 38.51 -68.26
C LYS A 913 -16.66 37.44 -68.98
N PRO A 914 -16.74 37.29 -70.32
CA PRO A 914 -15.97 36.25 -71.01
C PRO A 914 -14.45 36.40 -70.92
N ALA A 915 -13.72 35.28 -70.85
CA ALA A 915 -12.25 35.25 -70.94
C ALA A 915 -11.70 33.87 -71.37
N GLY A 916 -10.62 33.86 -72.15
CA GLY A 916 -9.92 32.66 -72.62
C GLY A 916 -9.37 32.82 -74.05
N GLY A 917 -8.44 31.94 -74.45
CA GLY A 917 -8.08 31.71 -75.86
C GLY A 917 -8.94 30.62 -76.49
N CYS A 918 -8.92 30.48 -77.82
CA CYS A 918 -9.83 29.60 -78.58
C CYS A 918 -9.85 28.16 -78.08
N ASP A 919 -8.68 27.56 -77.83
CA ASP A 919 -8.52 26.13 -77.56
C ASP A 919 -9.02 25.71 -76.17
N VAL A 920 -9.27 26.68 -75.28
CA VAL A 920 -9.96 26.47 -73.99
C VAL A 920 -11.39 25.94 -74.19
N CYS A 921 -11.95 26.13 -75.39
CA CYS A 921 -13.25 25.57 -75.81
C CYS A 921 -13.13 24.22 -76.54
N HIS A 922 -11.95 23.57 -76.54
CA HIS A 922 -11.69 22.27 -77.21
C HIS A 922 -11.13 21.23 -76.20
N GLY A 923 -9.94 20.65 -76.42
CA GLY A 923 -9.35 19.63 -75.56
C GLY A 923 -8.07 18.99 -76.12
N TYR A 924 -7.38 18.27 -75.24
CA TYR A 924 -6.05 17.62 -75.39
C TYR A 924 -6.16 16.23 -74.71
N PRO A 925 -5.45 15.16 -75.14
CA PRO A 925 -4.32 15.14 -76.08
C PRO A 925 -4.59 14.33 -77.41
N PRO A 926 -3.67 14.18 -78.38
CA PRO A 926 -4.17 13.95 -80.19
C PRO A 926 -4.68 12.50 -80.43
N VAL A 927 -5.77 12.19 -81.16
CA VAL A 927 -6.10 10.74 -81.42
C VAL A 927 -5.53 10.27 -82.78
N PRO A 928 -4.65 9.23 -82.84
CA PRO A 928 -4.17 8.71 -84.12
C PRO A 928 -5.34 8.11 -84.91
N LYS A 929 -5.52 8.60 -86.14
CA LYS A 929 -6.72 8.40 -86.99
C LYS A 929 -7.04 6.93 -87.31
N SER A 930 -6.06 6.04 -87.21
CA SER A 930 -6.15 4.60 -87.46
C SER A 930 -6.74 3.78 -86.30
N ALA A 931 -6.95 4.37 -85.13
CA ALA A 931 -7.49 3.68 -83.94
C ALA A 931 -9.00 3.36 -84.01
N ILE A 932 -9.67 3.65 -85.13
CA ILE A 932 -11.11 3.39 -85.33
C ILE A 932 -11.29 2.39 -86.47
N ARG A 933 -11.84 1.20 -86.17
CA ARG A 933 -12.39 0.26 -87.16
C ARG A 933 -13.84 -0.08 -86.81
N GLY A 934 -14.72 0.00 -87.80
CA GLY A 934 -16.02 -0.68 -87.82
C GLY A 934 -17.18 0.06 -87.12
N PRO A 935 -18.43 -0.19 -87.55
CA PRO A 935 -19.62 0.44 -86.97
C PRO A 935 -20.20 -0.33 -85.77
N ALA A 936 -20.67 0.44 -84.79
CA ALA A 936 -21.86 0.19 -83.96
C ALA A 936 -21.99 -1.07 -83.06
N SER A 937 -21.11 -2.07 -83.08
CA SER A 937 -21.21 -3.25 -82.17
C SER A 937 -19.89 -3.69 -81.49
N SER A 938 -19.99 -3.97 -80.18
CA SER A 938 -18.99 -4.68 -79.35
C SER A 938 -17.54 -4.14 -79.34
N GLY A 939 -17.35 -2.83 -79.16
CA GLY A 939 -16.06 -2.22 -78.79
C GLY A 939 -16.23 -1.01 -77.85
N PRO A 940 -15.31 -0.72 -76.93
CA PRO A 940 -15.53 0.23 -75.83
C PRO A 940 -15.49 1.73 -76.20
N TYR A 941 -15.13 2.09 -77.44
CA TYR A 941 -14.93 3.49 -77.84
C TYR A 941 -15.95 3.96 -78.90
N LYS A 942 -17.10 4.49 -78.46
CA LYS A 942 -18.09 5.13 -79.33
C LYS A 942 -17.70 6.57 -79.68
N GLY A 943 -17.85 6.93 -80.97
CA GLY A 943 -17.59 8.29 -81.45
C GLY A 943 -18.80 9.23 -81.30
N THR A 944 -18.65 10.24 -80.44
CA THR A 944 -19.52 11.41 -80.33
C THR A 944 -18.63 12.63 -80.06
N PHE A 945 -18.95 13.81 -80.63
CA PHE A 945 -18.17 15.03 -80.38
C PHE A 945 -18.07 15.33 -78.88
N GLY A 946 -16.85 15.29 -78.34
CA GLY A 946 -16.61 15.11 -76.91
C GLY A 946 -16.73 16.34 -76.03
N THR A 947 -16.81 16.08 -74.72
CA THR A 947 -16.92 17.10 -73.66
C THR A 947 -15.53 17.65 -73.28
N LEU A 948 -15.42 18.99 -73.19
CA LEU A 948 -14.27 19.81 -72.73
C LEU A 948 -13.15 19.08 -71.97
N ASN A 949 -11.90 19.26 -72.43
CA ASN A 949 -10.67 18.79 -71.78
C ASN A 949 -10.63 17.26 -71.51
N ASN A 950 -10.92 16.46 -72.53
CA ASN A 950 -10.76 15.00 -72.48
C ASN A 950 -10.11 14.44 -73.75
N TYR A 951 -9.45 13.28 -73.62
CA TYR A 951 -8.96 12.44 -74.71
C TYR A 951 -9.99 12.18 -75.81
N THR A 952 -11.26 12.03 -75.42
CA THR A 952 -12.40 11.80 -76.32
C THR A 952 -12.97 13.09 -76.93
N SER A 953 -12.48 14.27 -76.54
CA SER A 953 -12.84 15.57 -77.11
C SER A 953 -11.73 16.22 -77.93
N ALA A 954 -10.56 15.59 -78.03
CA ALA A 954 -9.45 16.07 -78.84
C ALA A 954 -9.80 16.00 -80.33
N LYS A 955 -9.50 17.08 -81.06
CA LYS A 955 -9.45 17.03 -82.53
C LYS A 955 -8.12 16.39 -82.96
N PHE A 956 -8.03 16.04 -84.24
CA PHE A 956 -6.84 15.39 -84.81
C PHE A 956 -5.66 16.36 -84.87
N GLU A 957 -4.45 15.84 -84.65
CA GLU A 957 -3.18 16.44 -85.06
C GLU A 957 -2.31 15.29 -85.60
N ASP A 958 -1.45 15.58 -86.58
CA ASP A 958 -1.21 14.64 -87.68
C ASP A 958 0.17 13.97 -87.69
N TYR A 959 0.51 13.17 -86.66
CA TYR A 959 1.71 12.32 -86.68
C TYR A 959 1.54 10.92 -86.05
N SER A 960 2.48 10.02 -86.35
CA SER A 960 2.33 8.56 -86.17
C SER A 960 3.28 7.96 -85.10
N GLY A 961 2.89 6.82 -84.52
CA GLY A 961 3.76 5.93 -83.73
C GLY A 961 3.51 5.88 -82.22
N GLY A 962 3.64 7.00 -81.50
CA GLY A 962 3.84 7.00 -80.03
C GLY A 962 2.64 6.62 -79.13
N GLY A 963 1.47 6.31 -79.69
CA GLY A 963 0.23 6.15 -78.91
C GLY A 963 -0.04 4.75 -78.34
N GLY A 964 0.51 3.69 -78.94
CA GLY A 964 0.01 2.31 -78.77
C GLY A 964 0.11 1.76 -77.34
N ALA A 965 1.28 1.86 -76.71
CA ALA A 965 1.49 1.34 -75.36
C ALA A 965 0.78 2.17 -74.30
N HIS A 966 0.69 3.50 -74.46
CA HIS A 966 0.05 4.38 -73.47
C HIS A 966 -1.47 4.30 -73.51
N LEU A 967 -2.08 4.08 -74.68
CA LEU A 967 -3.51 3.73 -74.84
C LEU A 967 -3.94 2.69 -73.81
N ASN A 968 -3.00 1.79 -73.53
CA ASN A 968 -3.02 0.77 -72.52
C ASN A 968 -1.96 0.95 -71.41
N HIS A 969 -1.46 2.12 -70.97
CA HIS A 969 -0.62 2.18 -69.74
C HIS A 969 -0.56 3.43 -68.82
N VAL A 970 -1.08 4.62 -69.18
CA VAL A 970 -0.99 5.84 -68.31
C VAL A 970 -2.29 6.19 -67.55
N ALA A 971 -3.14 7.13 -67.99
CA ALA A 971 -4.45 7.41 -67.37
C ALA A 971 -5.45 8.13 -68.29
N THR A 972 -6.70 7.67 -68.39
CA THR A 972 -7.73 8.21 -69.34
C THR A 972 -8.23 9.58 -68.92
N TYR A 973 -8.03 9.89 -67.64
CA TYR A 973 -8.34 11.13 -66.96
C TYR A 973 -7.12 12.06 -66.81
N ALA A 974 -5.96 11.73 -67.40
CA ALA A 974 -4.79 12.62 -67.37
C ALA A 974 -4.99 13.83 -68.28
N LYS A 975 -4.60 15.01 -67.78
CA LYS A 975 -4.76 16.32 -68.45
C LYS A 975 -3.40 16.92 -68.80
N ALA A 976 -3.43 18.01 -69.57
CA ALA A 976 -2.28 18.86 -69.86
C ALA A 976 -1.53 19.36 -68.61
N THR A 977 -2.17 19.35 -67.44
CA THR A 977 -1.60 19.80 -66.16
C THR A 977 -0.66 18.81 -65.48
N ASP A 978 -0.64 17.54 -65.91
CA ASP A 978 -0.16 16.45 -65.04
C ASP A 978 1.32 16.06 -65.34
N GLY A 979 1.81 16.39 -66.54
CA GLY A 979 3.21 16.22 -66.97
C GLY A 979 3.72 14.77 -66.95
N TRP A 980 5.05 14.63 -66.95
CA TRP A 980 5.76 13.33 -66.90
C TRP A 980 5.70 12.62 -65.53
N SER A 981 5.03 13.20 -64.54
CA SER A 981 5.02 12.73 -63.14
C SER A 981 4.55 11.28 -62.98
N ASN A 982 3.60 10.85 -63.81
CA ASN A 982 2.98 9.52 -63.78
C ASN A 982 3.93 8.38 -64.21
N CYS A 983 5.12 8.68 -64.74
CA CYS A 983 6.00 7.69 -65.36
C CYS A 983 7.19 7.25 -64.47
N ASN A 984 7.58 8.06 -63.48
CA ASN A 984 8.90 7.91 -62.83
C ASN A 984 9.01 6.73 -61.84
N ILE A 985 7.90 6.11 -61.41
CA ILE A 985 7.90 5.13 -60.31
C ILE A 985 8.52 3.76 -60.68
N CYS A 986 8.76 3.53 -61.97
CA CYS A 986 9.40 2.32 -62.52
C CYS A 986 10.88 2.51 -62.89
N HIS A 987 11.40 3.73 -62.90
CA HIS A 987 12.76 4.06 -63.34
C HIS A 987 13.49 4.81 -62.23
N ASP A 988 14.34 4.10 -61.48
CA ASP A 988 15.09 4.68 -60.36
C ASP A 988 16.31 5.50 -60.83
N ASN A 989 16.85 6.32 -59.94
CA ASN A 989 17.54 7.59 -60.19
C ASN A 989 18.99 7.48 -60.69
N GLY A 990 19.27 6.53 -61.59
CA GLY A 990 20.42 6.63 -62.50
C GLY A 990 20.26 7.89 -63.34
N ASN A 991 20.93 8.98 -62.95
CA ASN A 991 20.58 10.31 -63.40
C ASN A 991 21.20 10.63 -64.77
N SER A 992 20.64 9.97 -65.79
CA SER A 992 20.58 10.28 -67.22
C SER A 992 19.40 9.47 -67.78
N HIS A 993 18.18 9.99 -67.96
CA HIS A 993 17.77 11.37 -68.24
C HIS A 993 17.58 12.32 -67.02
N ARG A 994 18.65 12.68 -66.30
CA ARG A 994 19.34 13.98 -66.53
C ARG A 994 19.86 14.18 -67.97
N THR A 995 19.92 15.39 -68.51
CA THR A 995 19.56 16.69 -67.94
C THR A 995 18.78 17.45 -69.01
N VAL A 996 17.55 17.83 -68.71
CA VAL A 996 16.91 19.07 -69.19
C VAL A 996 16.94 19.32 -70.71
N THR A 997 15.81 19.00 -71.36
CA THR A 997 15.26 19.70 -72.55
C THR A 997 15.98 19.47 -73.90
N PRO A 998 15.46 19.92 -75.08
CA PRO A 998 14.35 20.86 -75.35
C PRO A 998 13.03 20.49 -74.67
N ASN A 999 12.20 21.41 -74.15
CA ASN A 999 11.71 22.68 -74.68
C ASN A 999 10.92 22.48 -75.98
N SER A 1000 9.73 23.08 -76.06
CA SER A 1000 8.57 22.55 -76.80
C SER A 1000 8.12 21.19 -76.22
N LYS A 1001 6.90 21.14 -75.67
CA LYS A 1001 5.64 20.71 -76.33
C LYS A 1001 5.46 19.19 -76.16
N ASP A 1002 4.19 18.75 -76.10
CA ASP A 1002 3.79 17.38 -76.48
C ASP A 1002 4.25 16.23 -75.50
N TRP A 1003 3.57 15.08 -75.30
CA TRP A 1003 2.27 14.62 -75.81
C TRP A 1003 1.80 13.26 -75.18
N ARG A 1004 0.67 13.26 -74.43
CA ARG A 1004 -0.27 12.14 -74.04
C ARG A 1004 -0.38 11.51 -72.62
N SER A 1005 -1.63 11.06 -72.41
CA SER A 1005 -2.32 10.32 -71.33
C SER A 1005 -2.38 8.78 -71.61
N GLY A 1006 -3.25 7.99 -70.95
CA GLY A 1006 -3.29 6.52 -71.19
C GLY A 1006 -4.35 5.64 -70.45
N THR A 1007 -4.09 4.37 -70.07
CA THR A 1007 -4.28 3.64 -68.74
C THR A 1007 -3.92 2.12 -68.87
N ASP A 1008 -3.21 1.50 -67.90
CA ASP A 1008 -3.07 0.02 -67.60
C ASP A 1008 -2.28 -1.01 -68.48
N GLY A 1009 -0.92 -1.07 -68.39
CA GLY A 1009 -0.05 -2.17 -68.93
C GLY A 1009 0.74 -1.96 -70.27
N VAL A 1010 2.08 -1.92 -70.28
CA VAL A 1010 2.91 -3.10 -69.96
C VAL A 1010 4.03 -2.73 -68.99
N ILE A 1011 3.98 -3.30 -67.79
CA ILE A 1011 5.05 -3.20 -66.79
C ILE A 1011 6.13 -4.23 -67.11
N GLY A 1012 7.27 -3.76 -67.64
CA GLY A 1012 8.41 -4.61 -68.03
C GLY A 1012 9.55 -4.59 -67.01
N ASN A 1013 9.61 -5.62 -66.14
CA ASN A 1013 10.77 -6.07 -65.36
C ASN A 1013 11.61 -5.02 -64.60
N VAL A 1014 11.41 -4.93 -63.29
CA VAL A 1014 12.28 -4.17 -62.36
C VAL A 1014 13.12 -5.13 -61.52
N THR A 1015 14.45 -5.03 -61.60
CA THR A 1015 15.42 -5.85 -60.86
C THR A 1015 15.94 -5.10 -59.62
N VAL A 1016 16.10 -5.79 -58.49
CA VAL A 1016 16.63 -5.22 -57.23
C VAL A 1016 17.64 -6.20 -56.62
N VAL A 1017 18.74 -5.68 -56.06
CA VAL A 1017 19.87 -6.46 -55.51
C VAL A 1017 20.05 -6.14 -54.02
N LEU A 1018 20.42 -7.13 -53.19
CA LEU A 1018 20.58 -7.00 -51.74
C LEU A 1018 21.84 -7.73 -51.22
N ASP A 1019 22.38 -7.21 -50.12
CA ASP A 1019 23.70 -7.55 -49.57
C ASP A 1019 23.72 -8.90 -48.79
N PRO A 1020 24.58 -9.89 -49.14
CA PRO A 1020 24.53 -11.25 -48.58
C PRO A 1020 24.83 -11.39 -47.08
N ARG A 1021 25.63 -10.50 -46.48
CA ARG A 1021 26.14 -10.64 -45.08
C ARG A 1021 25.08 -10.48 -43.97
N TYR A 1022 23.83 -10.18 -44.34
CA TYR A 1022 22.70 -10.03 -43.40
C TYR A 1022 21.73 -11.22 -43.41
N LYS A 1023 22.17 -12.40 -43.88
CA LYS A 1023 21.38 -13.66 -43.89
C LYS A 1023 21.61 -14.49 -42.62
N PHE A 1024 20.53 -14.99 -42.03
CA PHE A 1024 20.57 -15.82 -40.81
C PHE A 1024 20.52 -17.34 -41.05
N ASN A 1025 20.14 -17.81 -42.25
CA ASN A 1025 20.22 -19.22 -42.62
C ASN A 1025 20.55 -19.37 -44.12
N ASN A 1026 21.64 -20.09 -44.44
CA ASN A 1026 22.09 -20.32 -45.82
C ASN A 1026 21.42 -21.50 -46.53
N THR A 1027 20.78 -22.44 -45.82
CA THR A 1027 19.92 -23.47 -46.45
C THR A 1027 18.50 -22.96 -46.69
N GLY A 1028 18.17 -21.78 -46.13
CA GLY A 1028 16.92 -21.07 -46.37
C GLY A 1028 16.90 -20.34 -47.71
N PHE A 1029 16.17 -20.88 -48.69
CA PHE A 1029 15.91 -20.15 -49.93
C PHE A 1029 15.02 -18.93 -49.64
N ILE A 1030 15.48 -17.73 -50.00
CA ILE A 1030 14.63 -16.54 -50.07
C ILE A 1030 13.74 -16.71 -51.30
N ARG A 1031 12.43 -16.82 -51.09
CA ARG A 1031 11.44 -16.83 -52.18
C ARG A 1031 10.77 -15.46 -52.29
N TYR A 1032 10.67 -14.99 -53.52
CA TYR A 1032 9.99 -13.77 -53.96
C TYR A 1032 8.99 -14.17 -55.05
N SER A 1033 7.74 -13.72 -54.98
CA SER A 1033 6.64 -14.35 -55.75
C SER A 1033 5.84 -13.46 -56.70
N GLY A 1034 6.30 -12.26 -57.07
CA GLY A 1034 5.67 -11.49 -58.17
C GLY A 1034 6.23 -10.09 -58.41
N ALA A 1035 6.13 -9.58 -59.64
CA ALA A 1035 6.75 -8.32 -60.04
C ALA A 1035 6.07 -7.09 -59.39
N LYS A 1036 6.82 -6.40 -58.50
CA LYS A 1036 6.53 -5.15 -57.76
C LYS A 1036 5.19 -5.04 -56.98
N LEU A 1037 5.32 -4.77 -55.67
CA LEU A 1037 4.27 -4.75 -54.64
C LEU A 1037 3.43 -3.45 -54.59
N VAL A 1038 2.16 -3.49 -54.11
CA VAL A 1038 1.36 -2.32 -53.62
C VAL A 1038 0.05 -2.70 -52.83
N ASN A 1039 0.01 -2.77 -51.46
CA ASN A 1039 -1.08 -2.71 -50.38
C ASN A 1039 -2.28 -3.72 -49.99
N LYS A 1040 -2.06 -4.93 -49.41
CA LYS A 1040 -2.96 -5.87 -48.65
C LYS A 1040 -4.21 -6.54 -49.31
N PRO A 1041 -4.65 -7.75 -48.82
CA PRO A 1041 -5.47 -8.76 -49.47
C PRO A 1041 -6.25 -8.34 -50.74
N ALA A 1042 -5.82 -8.74 -51.93
CA ALA A 1042 -4.74 -9.70 -52.22
C ALA A 1042 -3.35 -9.31 -51.65
N VAL A 1043 -2.57 -10.32 -51.29
CA VAL A 1043 -1.44 -10.27 -50.36
C VAL A 1043 -0.16 -9.73 -51.05
N ASN A 1044 -0.29 -8.79 -51.98
CA ASN A 1044 0.21 -8.91 -53.35
C ASN A 1044 -0.77 -9.75 -54.16
N LYS A 1045 -0.97 -9.42 -55.44
CA LYS A 1045 -1.57 -10.40 -56.36
C LYS A 1045 -0.77 -11.70 -56.32
N THR A 1046 0.57 -11.61 -56.34
CA THR A 1046 1.52 -12.59 -55.78
C THR A 1046 2.83 -11.87 -55.39
N GLY A 1047 3.55 -12.21 -54.30
CA GLY A 1047 4.78 -11.47 -53.94
C GLY A 1047 5.29 -11.42 -52.47
N SER A 1048 5.08 -12.44 -51.63
CA SER A 1048 5.60 -12.42 -50.24
C SER A 1048 7.11 -12.68 -50.17
N CYS A 1049 7.87 -11.83 -49.45
CA CYS A 1049 9.23 -12.16 -49.02
C CYS A 1049 9.19 -13.06 -47.78
N ILE A 1050 9.55 -14.33 -47.93
CA ILE A 1050 9.67 -15.29 -46.82
C ILE A 1050 11.16 -15.62 -46.60
N ASN A 1051 11.51 -15.95 -45.35
CA ASN A 1051 12.83 -16.42 -44.91
C ASN A 1051 13.91 -15.34 -44.67
N VAL A 1052 13.52 -14.19 -44.10
CA VAL A 1052 14.45 -13.26 -43.45
C VAL A 1052 13.87 -12.82 -42.12
N GLY A 1053 14.43 -13.28 -41.01
CA GLY A 1053 14.01 -12.88 -39.66
C GLY A 1053 14.63 -13.72 -38.55
N CYS A 1054 14.89 -13.07 -37.41
CA CYS A 1054 15.28 -13.71 -36.15
C CYS A 1054 14.44 -13.20 -34.96
N HIS A 1055 13.13 -13.11 -35.20
CA HIS A 1055 12.01 -13.08 -34.23
C HIS A 1055 11.95 -11.87 -33.26
N PHE A 1056 10.76 -11.28 -33.01
CA PHE A 1056 9.40 -11.80 -33.21
C PHE A 1056 8.55 -11.01 -34.23
N GLN A 1057 7.45 -11.66 -34.67
CA GLN A 1057 6.34 -11.19 -35.54
C GLN A 1057 6.57 -11.18 -37.08
N PRO A 1058 5.53 -11.53 -37.89
CA PRO A 1058 5.59 -11.61 -39.35
C PRO A 1058 5.16 -10.31 -40.09
N THR A 1059 5.49 -10.19 -41.37
CA THR A 1059 5.30 -8.98 -42.18
C THR A 1059 3.91 -8.84 -42.85
N PRO A 1060 3.37 -7.59 -42.95
CA PRO A 1060 2.21 -7.23 -43.80
C PRO A 1060 2.43 -7.39 -45.34
N SER A 1061 1.37 -7.15 -46.15
CA SER A 1061 1.22 -7.62 -47.54
C SER A 1061 0.61 -6.58 -48.53
N TRP A 1062 0.53 -6.82 -49.88
CA TRP A 1062 0.57 -5.71 -50.89
C TRP A 1062 0.00 -5.78 -52.39
N SER A 1063 -1.22 -5.64 -52.99
CA SER A 1063 -2.71 -5.51 -52.78
C SER A 1063 -3.51 -6.35 -53.82
N ASN A 1064 -4.64 -5.85 -54.37
CA ASN A 1064 -5.90 -6.52 -54.67
C ASN A 1064 -6.54 -6.27 -56.06
N ASP A 1065 -6.36 -5.14 -56.75
CA ASP A 1065 -7.23 -4.76 -57.89
C ASP A 1065 -6.59 -4.91 -59.29
N ARG A 1066 -7.45 -4.95 -60.34
CA ARG A 1066 -7.26 -5.46 -61.72
C ARG A 1066 -5.91 -5.18 -62.38
#